data_AF-A0AAF0PC95-F1
#
_entry.id   AF-A0AAF0PC95-F1
#
_cell.length_a   1.000
_cell.length_b   1.000
_cell.length_c   1.000
_cell.angle_alpha   90.00
_cell.angle_beta   90.00
_cell.angle_gamma   90.00
#
_symmetry.space_group_name_H-M   'P 1'
#
loop_
_entity.id
_entity.type
_entity.pdbx_description
1 polymer ?
#
loop_
_entity_poly.entity_id
_entity_poly.type
_entity_poly.pdbx_seq_one_letter_code
_entity_poly.pdbx_strand_id
1 'polypeptide(L)'
;MVGERNRDGSQREDSEDRGASPLVGIVLLFALVIMGAMLVFVAGSAMLDAIKSEANSERTQQFAMEIDHRLTTVATTGSDQPLPIDEMQGNEPTITDDGNISVRWYNASSGSRTCAPVEGELRALEFELDDRTIAHQGGGIWEKTDRGVSTVSEPNIGYDNDSLQLQIMELEEDDFGSSGTVARANHSRSTELTETINSRARACSDATSIEFSIENSTYHEGWATYLEDAVGADEYSEVSVTHKPATEAVVVQIENVRTPVDSASLLIESDNGVKGTNGNTQLVEFGDKLEFQATLNNTGSETVSSPTMRVAVDGGRVVSEKGSEAVPSKKKNGGPGNDRSVEDVSVKINSKDYEDHLSPGETYEYTIQTLDKSGEIDDTLEDPGEFYLGEPGSNFTVNDIETTPADGDNATISAEITNIGIEEGDRTVTIDFDEYDVTASEELTLDYGATGTVTWTVNKSALPYEPNEFEVRTGDDTATGTIIGGATGEVEDAFTVVKDNGVGDDQIVTDEGPFTVEAVVENTYADEQSRDVTLTVPDAGITMPEPTTLESGEQETVSFTVDPDEHDLEAGTVYEYNVTAGEEGLSEPGSFYVGKPGTNFVLSNENVTVDENVTITADLTNTGVESGSQTVDLDLEYLDEMPAELEEGFYDDVEINASNVERAFGEGDTVELELNGSNLIAGEYNATISTEDDSTTVSFVVESGIESGRVGLGGVEDATANVTVLASQMSGAPAGGPGTTGEPDQHELAPVNLSVVTERNGVSNKKYEFSNKYGGDNINTYDSWQEKGDTDKVPDQNPWATSINIEEESTLTLAATSSNPIPQNACNDYSEEDTHPDYTIGLLFEREIEFEHTWCDKVEETWIPVDATTGKSLQNVRVRSAENNTVPVLQPANNIQFSADEVLEKEGLWDNENQTLDLDENEFVFLFEMTQEPVDDGDIDSLWNQAQGSGTGDPNFNDLIVHVEVERANVDPSTPSITIMPGGGNLTDVGTGNGSKTGDRPDEVDPSLEGDADEGAGPDVGTGTSDNDVTGGMTGETGVDVDADHIVIG
;
A
#
# COMPACT_ATOMS: atom_id res chain seq x y z
N MET A 1 50.14 60.83 -59.86
CA MET A 1 50.89 61.18 -61.10
C MET A 1 50.53 60.14 -62.16
N VAL A 2 50.38 60.52 -63.44
CA VAL A 2 50.40 59.69 -64.69
C VAL A 2 49.58 58.37 -64.69
N GLY A 3 48.70 58.06 -65.64
CA GLY A 3 48.18 58.69 -66.86
C GLY A 3 47.10 57.76 -67.47
N GLU A 4 46.02 58.24 -68.08
CA GLU A 4 45.89 58.58 -69.52
C GLU A 4 46.20 57.40 -70.48
N ARG A 5 45.41 57.06 -71.53
CA ARG A 5 44.22 57.73 -72.14
C ARG A 5 43.53 56.81 -73.19
N ASN A 6 42.22 57.01 -73.43
CA ASN A 6 41.46 57.05 -74.72
C ASN A 6 40.02 56.48 -74.56
N ARG A 7 38.90 57.07 -75.06
CA ARG A 7 38.52 57.75 -76.34
C ARG A 7 38.01 56.79 -77.44
N ASP A 8 36.95 57.06 -78.20
CA ASP A 8 35.91 58.14 -78.16
C ASP A 8 34.71 57.82 -79.10
N GLY A 9 33.51 58.35 -78.83
CA GLY A 9 32.37 58.52 -79.77
C GLY A 9 31.54 57.29 -80.21
N SER A 10 30.32 57.43 -80.76
CA SER A 10 29.41 58.60 -80.86
C SER A 10 28.00 58.21 -81.38
N GLN A 11 26.94 58.97 -80.98
CA GLN A 11 25.56 59.03 -81.54
C GLN A 11 24.65 57.78 -81.34
N ARG A 12 23.39 57.89 -80.86
CA ARG A 12 22.16 58.62 -81.31
C ARG A 12 21.50 58.00 -82.56
N GLU A 13 20.18 57.86 -82.68
CA GLU A 13 18.99 58.20 -81.83
C GLU A 13 18.04 56.96 -81.82
N ASP A 14 16.93 56.83 -81.08
CA ASP A 14 15.74 57.71 -80.99
C ASP A 14 14.84 57.42 -79.74
N SER A 15 13.65 58.05 -79.66
CA SER A 15 12.62 57.97 -78.59
C SER A 15 11.85 56.62 -78.50
N GLU A 16 10.98 56.28 -77.51
CA GLU A 16 10.06 57.07 -76.65
C GLU A 16 9.84 56.51 -75.21
N ASP A 17 9.30 57.39 -74.35
CA ASP A 17 8.51 57.23 -73.10
C ASP A 17 8.42 55.88 -72.34
N ARG A 18 8.78 55.90 -71.05
CA ARG A 18 7.93 55.41 -69.93
C ARG A 18 8.52 55.69 -68.55
N GLY A 19 7.75 56.37 -67.69
CA GLY A 19 8.00 56.38 -66.24
C GLY A 19 7.51 55.09 -65.58
N ALA A 20 8.41 54.33 -64.94
CA ALA A 20 8.02 53.20 -64.11
C ALA A 20 7.38 53.70 -62.80
N SER A 21 6.19 53.21 -62.48
CA SER A 21 5.44 53.59 -61.27
C SER A 21 6.20 53.25 -59.98
N PRO A 22 6.01 54.00 -58.87
CA PRO A 22 6.53 53.60 -57.55
C PRO A 22 6.18 52.17 -57.14
N LEU A 23 5.04 51.64 -57.59
CA LEU A 23 4.66 50.23 -57.44
C LEU A 23 5.71 49.26 -58.00
N VAL A 24 6.35 49.57 -59.13
CA VAL A 24 7.39 48.72 -59.74
C VAL A 24 8.64 48.70 -58.88
N GLY A 25 9.01 49.85 -58.30
CA GLY A 25 10.14 49.95 -57.35
C GLY A 25 9.87 49.20 -56.05
N ILE A 26 8.64 49.28 -55.52
CA ILE A 26 8.22 48.55 -54.32
C ILE A 26 8.18 47.04 -54.58
N VAL A 27 7.65 46.58 -55.71
CA VAL A 27 7.64 45.15 -56.08
C VAL A 27 9.06 44.61 -56.28
N LEU A 28 9.97 45.38 -56.89
CA LEU A 28 11.39 45.02 -56.99
C LEU A 28 12.07 44.94 -55.62
N LEU A 29 11.74 45.86 -54.70
CA LEU A 29 12.28 45.83 -53.34
C LEU A 29 11.78 44.63 -52.54
N PHE A 30 10.48 44.31 -52.61
CA PHE A 30 9.95 43.08 -52.00
C PHE A 30 10.56 41.82 -52.63
N ALA A 31 10.71 41.75 -53.95
CA ALA A 31 11.36 40.61 -54.62
C ALA A 31 12.82 40.43 -54.16
N LEU A 32 13.57 41.53 -53.98
CA LEU A 32 14.95 41.50 -53.49
C LEU A 32 15.02 41.11 -52.00
N VAL A 33 14.09 41.58 -51.17
CA VAL A 33 13.99 41.20 -49.75
C VAL A 33 13.62 39.71 -49.60
N ILE A 34 12.67 39.21 -50.39
CA ILE A 34 12.29 37.79 -50.40
C ILE A 34 13.46 36.92 -50.89
N MET A 35 14.15 37.34 -51.96
CA MET A 35 15.34 36.65 -52.46
C MET A 35 16.47 36.62 -51.42
N GLY A 36 16.71 37.74 -50.71
CA GLY A 36 17.67 37.81 -49.62
C GLY A 36 17.29 36.92 -48.43
N ALA A 37 16.01 36.91 -48.04
CA ALA A 37 15.50 36.05 -46.98
C ALA A 37 15.60 34.55 -47.34
N MET A 38 15.31 34.17 -48.59
CA MET A 38 15.53 32.80 -49.08
C MET A 38 17.01 32.40 -49.04
N LEU A 39 17.92 33.31 -49.41
CA LEU A 39 19.36 33.06 -49.39
C LEU A 39 19.89 32.87 -47.95
N VAL A 40 19.41 33.71 -47.02
CA VAL A 40 19.71 33.57 -45.57
C VAL A 40 19.09 32.30 -45.00
N PHE A 41 17.87 31.92 -45.39
CA PHE A 41 17.22 30.69 -44.93
C PHE A 41 17.99 29.43 -45.37
N VAL A 42 18.39 29.35 -46.64
CA VAL A 42 19.17 28.21 -47.16
C VAL A 42 20.57 28.12 -46.54
N ALA A 43 21.22 29.26 -46.27
CA ALA A 43 22.50 29.27 -45.55
C ALA A 43 22.32 28.91 -44.06
N GLY A 44 21.21 29.34 -43.45
CA GLY A 44 20.89 29.09 -42.05
C GLY A 44 20.50 27.64 -41.77
N SER A 45 19.75 26.98 -42.67
CA SER A 45 19.44 25.55 -42.53
C SER A 45 20.71 24.71 -42.58
N ALA A 46 21.54 24.89 -43.61
CA ALA A 46 22.81 24.16 -43.75
C ALA A 46 23.76 24.35 -42.54
N MET A 47 23.74 25.52 -41.89
CA MET A 47 24.51 25.75 -40.66
C MET A 47 23.89 25.06 -39.43
N LEU A 48 22.56 25.06 -39.30
CA LEU A 48 21.86 24.36 -38.22
C LEU A 48 21.98 22.84 -38.35
N ASP A 49 21.93 22.31 -39.56
CA ASP A 49 22.04 20.88 -39.82
C ASP A 49 23.48 20.38 -39.56
N ALA A 50 24.51 21.18 -39.90
CA ALA A 50 25.90 20.90 -39.51
C ALA A 50 26.11 20.92 -37.97
N ILE A 51 25.46 21.86 -37.25
CA ILE A 51 25.54 21.91 -35.77
C ILE A 51 24.84 20.69 -35.15
N LYS A 52 23.77 20.17 -35.76
CA LYS A 52 23.12 18.92 -35.29
C LYS A 52 23.99 17.69 -35.53
N SER A 53 24.57 17.54 -36.73
CA SER A 53 25.45 16.39 -37.05
C SER A 53 26.62 16.33 -36.07
N GLU A 54 27.31 17.45 -35.82
CA GLU A 54 28.41 17.48 -34.86
C GLU A 54 27.94 17.18 -33.42
N ALA A 55 26.85 17.78 -32.96
CA ALA A 55 26.31 17.51 -31.61
C ALA A 55 25.76 16.08 -31.44
N ASN A 56 25.31 15.43 -32.52
CA ASN A 56 24.94 14.02 -32.50
C ASN A 56 26.19 13.14 -32.47
N SER A 57 27.25 13.49 -33.21
CA SER A 57 28.54 12.81 -33.17
C SER A 57 29.19 12.87 -31.79
N GLU A 58 29.25 14.05 -31.16
CA GLU A 58 29.75 14.20 -29.78
C GLU A 58 28.97 13.31 -28.79
N ARG A 59 27.65 13.20 -28.96
CA ARG A 59 26.80 12.36 -28.12
C ARG A 59 27.01 10.86 -28.38
N THR A 60 27.09 10.43 -29.63
CA THR A 60 27.35 9.03 -29.99
C THR A 60 28.74 8.58 -29.54
N GLN A 61 29.76 9.45 -29.64
CA GLN A 61 31.10 9.16 -29.10
C GLN A 61 31.09 9.01 -27.57
N GLN A 62 30.35 9.86 -26.85
CA GLN A 62 30.15 9.69 -25.40
C GLN A 62 29.45 8.38 -25.06
N PHE A 63 28.46 7.97 -25.86
CA PHE A 63 27.74 6.71 -25.70
C PHE A 63 28.62 5.49 -25.95
N ALA A 64 29.45 5.53 -27.01
CA ALA A 64 30.41 4.49 -27.31
C ALA A 64 31.44 4.32 -26.19
N MET A 65 31.95 5.43 -25.61
CA MET A 65 32.85 5.39 -24.44
C MET A 65 32.16 4.88 -23.16
N GLU A 66 30.86 5.12 -22.98
CA GLU A 66 30.12 4.55 -21.84
C GLU A 66 29.88 3.04 -22.01
N ILE A 67 29.60 2.59 -23.23
CA ILE A 67 29.46 1.15 -23.55
C ILE A 67 30.82 0.44 -23.41
N ASP A 68 31.88 0.99 -24.00
CA ASP A 68 33.28 0.55 -23.84
C ASP A 68 33.65 0.36 -22.36
N HIS A 69 33.41 1.36 -21.51
CA HIS A 69 33.66 1.25 -20.07
C HIS A 69 32.83 0.14 -19.39
N ARG A 70 31.56 -0.07 -19.79
CA ARG A 70 30.73 -1.16 -19.28
C ARG A 70 31.23 -2.52 -19.76
N LEU A 71 31.61 -2.67 -21.03
CA LEU A 71 32.20 -3.91 -21.58
C LEU A 71 33.52 -4.27 -20.87
N THR A 72 34.40 -3.28 -20.65
CA THR A 72 35.62 -3.46 -19.84
C THR A 72 35.31 -3.83 -18.38
N THR A 73 34.18 -3.39 -17.83
CA THR A 73 33.73 -3.81 -16.50
C THR A 73 33.24 -5.27 -16.50
N VAL A 74 32.47 -5.68 -17.52
CA VAL A 74 32.05 -7.09 -17.69
C VAL A 74 33.27 -8.01 -17.78
N ALA A 75 34.25 -7.66 -18.62
CA ALA A 75 35.55 -8.32 -18.73
C ALA A 75 36.25 -8.45 -17.35
N THR A 76 36.60 -7.32 -16.75
CA THR A 76 37.46 -7.28 -15.55
C THR A 76 36.79 -7.74 -14.26
N THR A 77 35.47 -7.88 -14.19
CA THR A 77 34.75 -8.33 -12.99
C THR A 77 33.79 -9.51 -13.19
N GLY A 78 33.68 -10.06 -14.40
CA GLY A 78 32.73 -11.12 -14.75
C GLY A 78 31.24 -10.76 -14.53
N SER A 79 30.93 -9.48 -14.27
CA SER A 79 29.62 -9.06 -13.74
C SER A 79 28.77 -8.41 -14.83
N ASP A 80 27.66 -9.06 -15.20
CA ASP A 80 26.65 -8.57 -16.16
C ASP A 80 26.41 -7.06 -16.06
N GLN A 81 26.55 -6.33 -17.18
CA GLN A 81 26.23 -4.90 -17.26
C GLN A 81 25.09 -4.65 -18.24
N PRO A 82 24.02 -3.93 -17.86
CA PRO A 82 23.03 -3.47 -18.84
C PRO A 82 23.71 -2.46 -19.78
N LEU A 83 23.43 -2.54 -21.08
CA LEU A 83 23.88 -1.54 -22.05
C LEU A 83 22.76 -0.51 -22.28
N PRO A 84 23.05 0.81 -22.31
CA PRO A 84 22.02 1.85 -22.41
C PRO A 84 21.43 2.00 -23.84
N ILE A 85 21.45 0.93 -24.64
CA ILE A 85 21.13 0.92 -26.07
C ILE A 85 19.71 1.44 -26.35
N ASP A 86 18.72 1.05 -25.54
CA ASP A 86 17.33 1.50 -25.66
C ASP A 86 17.12 3.02 -25.53
N GLU A 87 18.11 3.77 -25.00
CA GLU A 87 18.05 5.23 -24.93
C GLU A 87 18.46 5.93 -26.26
N MET A 88 19.03 5.19 -27.22
CA MET A 88 19.49 5.70 -28.52
C MET A 88 18.34 5.85 -29.53
N GLN A 89 17.46 6.83 -29.32
CA GLN A 89 16.31 7.09 -30.19
C GLN A 89 16.69 7.45 -31.65
N GLY A 90 16.79 6.43 -32.51
CA GLY A 90 16.81 6.56 -33.98
C GLY A 90 17.78 5.64 -34.70
N ASN A 91 18.95 5.40 -34.10
CA ASN A 91 20.04 4.59 -34.67
C ASN A 91 20.52 3.62 -33.59
N GLU A 92 19.89 2.45 -33.51
CA GLU A 92 20.33 1.32 -32.68
C GLU A 92 21.68 0.80 -33.21
N PRO A 93 22.68 0.52 -32.35
CA PRO A 93 23.95 -0.04 -32.79
C PRO A 93 23.78 -1.49 -33.26
N THR A 94 24.62 -1.92 -34.19
CA THR A 94 24.59 -3.26 -34.79
C THR A 94 25.91 -3.98 -34.55
N ILE A 95 25.88 -5.25 -34.17
CA ILE A 95 27.06 -6.10 -34.13
C ILE A 95 27.29 -6.67 -35.53
N THR A 96 28.50 -6.51 -36.07
CA THR A 96 28.86 -6.89 -37.44
C THR A 96 30.05 -7.83 -37.47
N ASP A 97 30.05 -8.75 -38.44
CA ASP A 97 31.12 -9.73 -38.66
C ASP A 97 32.33 -9.08 -39.38
N ASP A 98 32.95 -8.10 -38.72
CA ASP A 98 34.13 -7.35 -39.19
C ASP A 98 35.35 -7.59 -38.30
N GLY A 99 36.51 -7.88 -38.90
CA GLY A 99 37.78 -8.05 -38.20
C GLY A 99 38.01 -9.44 -37.58
N ASN A 100 39.12 -10.06 -37.99
CA ASN A 100 39.69 -11.26 -37.39
C ASN A 100 41.07 -10.95 -36.79
N ILE A 101 41.40 -11.60 -35.67
CA ILE A 101 42.75 -11.65 -35.12
C ILE A 101 43.48 -12.91 -35.60
N SER A 102 44.80 -12.84 -35.80
CA SER A 102 45.64 -14.04 -35.98
C SER A 102 47.03 -13.89 -35.38
N VAL A 103 47.54 -14.97 -34.78
CA VAL A 103 48.88 -15.07 -34.16
C VAL A 103 49.62 -16.30 -34.70
N ARG A 104 50.90 -16.15 -35.07
CA ARG A 104 51.67 -17.16 -35.81
C ARG A 104 53.18 -17.11 -35.52
N TRP A 105 53.73 -18.18 -34.96
CA TRP A 105 55.18 -18.35 -34.75
C TRP A 105 55.90 -18.75 -36.04
N TYR A 106 57.14 -18.28 -36.23
CA TYR A 106 58.01 -18.65 -37.34
C TYR A 106 59.50 -18.58 -36.97
N ASN A 107 60.36 -19.11 -37.82
CA ASN A 107 61.81 -19.03 -37.65
C ASN A 107 62.42 -18.06 -38.68
N ALA A 108 62.73 -16.82 -38.27
CA ALA A 108 63.25 -15.78 -39.16
C ALA A 108 64.56 -16.19 -39.88
N SER A 109 65.46 -16.90 -39.19
CA SER A 109 66.75 -17.35 -39.75
C SER A 109 66.61 -18.37 -40.89
N SER A 110 65.49 -19.09 -41.00
CA SER A 110 65.21 -20.05 -42.08
C SER A 110 64.12 -19.58 -43.05
N GLY A 111 63.29 -18.62 -42.64
CA GLY A 111 62.06 -18.24 -43.34
C GLY A 111 60.96 -19.29 -43.28
N SER A 112 61.08 -20.30 -42.40
CA SER A 112 60.08 -21.37 -42.27
C SER A 112 58.84 -20.88 -41.51
N ARG A 113 57.69 -20.96 -42.18
CA ARG A 113 56.35 -20.73 -41.62
C ARG A 113 55.60 -22.05 -41.58
N THR A 114 56.14 -23.00 -40.81
CA THR A 114 55.64 -24.37 -40.66
C THR A 114 54.53 -24.49 -39.61
N CYS A 115 54.40 -23.50 -38.72
CA CYS A 115 53.31 -23.37 -37.77
C CYS A 115 52.04 -22.89 -38.47
N ALA A 116 50.91 -23.54 -38.17
CA ALA A 116 49.60 -22.98 -38.48
C ALA A 116 49.30 -21.79 -37.56
N PRO A 117 48.60 -20.75 -38.04
CA PRO A 117 48.11 -19.66 -37.19
C PRO A 117 47.09 -20.14 -36.15
N VAL A 118 46.99 -19.39 -35.07
CA VAL A 118 45.74 -19.26 -34.31
C VAL A 118 44.96 -18.08 -34.89
N GLU A 119 43.63 -18.16 -34.90
CA GLU A 119 42.72 -17.23 -35.56
C GLU A 119 41.49 -17.04 -34.67
N GLY A 120 40.98 -15.81 -34.55
CA GLY A 120 39.80 -15.43 -33.75
C GLY A 120 38.92 -14.40 -34.49
N GLU A 121 37.75 -14.10 -33.93
CA GLU A 121 36.68 -13.29 -34.54
C GLU A 121 36.34 -12.10 -33.63
N LEU A 122 36.86 -10.90 -33.95
CA LEU A 122 36.72 -9.71 -33.12
C LEU A 122 35.28 -9.18 -33.13
N ARG A 123 34.67 -9.18 -34.33
CA ARG A 123 33.45 -8.44 -34.68
C ARG A 123 33.58 -6.94 -34.38
N ALA A 124 32.54 -6.16 -34.71
CA ALA A 124 32.49 -4.73 -34.38
C ALA A 124 31.08 -4.32 -33.97
N LEU A 125 30.96 -3.51 -32.91
CA LEU A 125 29.73 -2.84 -32.51
C LEU A 125 29.69 -1.47 -33.19
N GLU A 126 28.89 -1.32 -34.25
CA GLU A 126 28.85 -0.15 -35.11
C GLU A 126 27.66 0.78 -34.80
N PHE A 127 27.95 2.09 -34.73
CA PHE A 127 26.99 3.19 -34.58
C PHE A 127 27.03 4.06 -35.85
N GLU A 128 26.08 3.86 -36.77
CA GLU A 128 25.99 4.67 -37.99
C GLU A 128 25.50 6.10 -37.73
N LEU A 129 26.05 7.07 -38.46
CA LEU A 129 25.65 8.49 -38.50
C LEU A 129 25.59 8.99 -39.96
N ASP A 130 24.91 10.11 -40.21
CA ASP A 130 24.70 10.68 -41.56
C ASP A 130 26.00 10.93 -42.36
N ASP A 131 27.14 11.18 -41.68
CA ASP A 131 28.43 11.56 -42.29
C ASP A 131 29.63 10.68 -41.87
N ARG A 132 29.43 9.69 -41.00
CA ARG A 132 30.50 8.86 -40.41
C ARG A 132 29.96 7.59 -39.72
N THR A 133 30.84 6.68 -39.32
CA THR A 133 30.54 5.56 -38.41
C THR A 133 31.46 5.66 -37.19
N ILE A 134 30.91 5.46 -35.99
CA ILE A 134 31.71 5.17 -34.78
C ILE A 134 31.61 3.66 -34.54
N ALA A 135 32.70 2.98 -34.21
CA ALA A 135 32.65 1.54 -33.93
C ALA A 135 33.60 1.13 -32.79
N HIS A 136 33.18 0.18 -31.96
CA HIS A 136 34.05 -0.50 -31.01
C HIS A 136 34.44 -1.88 -31.56
N GLN A 137 35.74 -2.15 -31.67
CA GLN A 137 36.32 -3.40 -32.19
C GLN A 137 37.66 -3.68 -31.49
N GLY A 138 37.83 -4.89 -30.94
CA GLY A 138 39.11 -5.33 -30.35
C GLY A 138 39.59 -4.50 -29.16
N GLY A 139 38.67 -3.97 -28.34
CA GLY A 139 38.99 -3.12 -27.19
C GLY A 139 39.37 -1.67 -27.52
N GLY A 140 39.11 -1.18 -28.73
CA GLY A 140 39.32 0.21 -29.12
C GLY A 140 38.13 0.81 -29.88
N ILE A 141 38.01 2.14 -29.86
CA ILE A 141 36.93 2.89 -30.52
C ILE A 141 37.50 3.65 -31.72
N TRP A 142 36.84 3.51 -32.87
CA TRP A 142 37.27 4.04 -34.17
C TRP A 142 36.22 4.98 -34.77
N GLU A 143 36.62 6.15 -35.29
CA GLU A 143 35.80 7.02 -36.13
C GLU A 143 36.20 6.84 -37.60
N LYS A 144 35.24 6.43 -38.44
CA LYS A 144 35.40 6.21 -39.88
C LYS A 144 34.64 7.28 -40.66
N THR A 145 35.35 8.00 -41.53
CA THR A 145 34.77 9.08 -42.35
C THR A 145 35.15 8.94 -43.83
N ASP A 146 34.51 9.75 -44.68
CA ASP A 146 34.90 10.01 -46.09
C ASP A 146 36.39 10.39 -46.31
N ARG A 147 37.17 10.62 -45.24
CA ARG A 147 38.58 11.04 -45.25
C ARG A 147 39.56 9.96 -44.78
N GLY A 148 39.06 8.82 -44.29
CA GLY A 148 39.84 7.76 -43.64
C GLY A 148 39.30 7.43 -42.23
N VAL A 149 39.98 6.49 -41.55
CA VAL A 149 39.69 6.08 -40.16
C VAL A 149 40.67 6.73 -39.18
N SER A 150 40.21 7.09 -37.99
CA SER A 150 41.03 7.58 -36.87
C SER A 150 40.57 7.02 -35.52
N THR A 151 41.52 6.78 -34.63
CA THR A 151 41.27 6.31 -33.25
C THR A 151 40.57 7.38 -32.41
N VAL A 152 39.62 6.94 -31.57
CA VAL A 152 38.92 7.74 -30.56
C VAL A 152 39.27 7.26 -29.15
N SER A 153 39.33 5.94 -28.96
CA SER A 153 39.89 5.26 -27.77
C SER A 153 40.86 4.17 -28.25
N GLU A 154 42.01 4.08 -27.59
CA GLU A 154 43.12 3.20 -28.00
C GLU A 154 42.98 1.80 -27.36
N PRO A 155 43.15 0.69 -28.11
CA PRO A 155 43.26 -0.65 -27.55
C PRO A 155 44.42 -0.78 -26.56
N ASN A 156 44.42 -1.82 -25.72
CA ASN A 156 45.56 -2.12 -24.84
C ASN A 156 46.45 -3.23 -25.43
N ILE A 157 47.25 -2.86 -26.43
CA ILE A 157 48.25 -3.73 -27.06
C ILE A 157 49.63 -3.07 -26.97
N GLY A 158 50.64 -3.79 -26.47
CA GLY A 158 52.00 -3.25 -26.31
C GLY A 158 53.09 -4.30 -26.44
N TYR A 159 54.35 -3.88 -26.41
CA TYR A 159 55.52 -4.77 -26.43
C TYR A 159 56.55 -4.22 -25.44
N ASP A 160 57.05 -5.04 -24.52
CA ASP A 160 57.90 -4.58 -23.41
C ASP A 160 59.41 -4.86 -23.60
N ASN A 161 59.79 -5.27 -24.81
CA ASN A 161 61.07 -5.86 -25.26
C ASN A 161 61.22 -7.37 -25.02
N ASP A 162 60.49 -8.00 -24.09
CA ASP A 162 60.58 -9.43 -23.79
C ASP A 162 59.32 -10.20 -24.28
N SER A 163 58.11 -9.65 -24.17
CA SER A 163 56.86 -10.24 -24.71
C SER A 163 55.89 -9.23 -25.33
N LEU A 164 55.14 -9.71 -26.34
CA LEU A 164 54.02 -8.98 -26.96
C LEU A 164 52.78 -9.13 -26.08
N GLN A 165 52.30 -8.03 -25.51
CA GLN A 165 51.11 -7.97 -24.66
C GLN A 165 49.89 -7.71 -25.54
N LEU A 166 48.95 -8.66 -25.57
CA LEU A 166 47.68 -8.54 -26.30
C LEU A 166 46.51 -8.60 -25.30
N GLN A 167 45.87 -7.48 -24.97
CA GLN A 167 44.51 -7.50 -24.43
C GLN A 167 43.53 -7.27 -25.59
N ILE A 168 42.64 -8.23 -25.83
CA ILE A 168 41.77 -8.28 -27.00
C ILE A 168 40.35 -8.63 -26.56
N MET A 169 39.38 -7.80 -26.95
CA MET A 169 37.96 -8.08 -26.72
C MET A 169 37.29 -8.60 -28.00
N GLU A 170 36.78 -9.83 -27.93
CA GLU A 170 35.93 -10.46 -28.94
C GLU A 170 34.46 -10.30 -28.55
N LEU A 171 33.59 -10.00 -29.52
CA LEU A 171 32.16 -9.74 -29.27
C LEU A 171 31.28 -10.85 -29.86
N GLU A 172 30.18 -11.19 -29.19
CA GLU A 172 29.16 -12.12 -29.65
C GLU A 172 27.74 -11.56 -29.41
N GLU A 173 26.76 -12.08 -30.14
CA GLU A 173 25.35 -11.66 -30.12
C GLU A 173 24.49 -12.88 -29.77
N ASP A 174 23.59 -12.74 -28.79
CA ASP A 174 22.67 -13.79 -28.32
C ASP A 174 21.30 -13.17 -27.93
N ASP A 175 20.35 -13.96 -27.42
CA ASP A 175 19.05 -13.50 -26.90
C ASP A 175 18.87 -13.97 -25.45
N PHE A 176 19.03 -13.05 -24.48
CA PHE A 176 18.87 -13.39 -23.07
C PHE A 176 17.40 -13.37 -22.59
N GLY A 177 16.42 -13.16 -23.47
CA GLY A 177 14.99 -13.08 -23.12
C GLY A 177 14.64 -11.88 -22.21
N SER A 178 15.54 -10.89 -22.16
CA SER A 178 15.46 -9.70 -21.30
C SER A 178 14.49 -8.64 -21.86
N SER A 179 14.13 -7.65 -21.04
CA SER A 179 13.37 -6.46 -21.49
C SER A 179 14.26 -5.24 -21.82
N GLY A 180 15.56 -5.47 -22.03
CA GLY A 180 16.56 -4.46 -22.43
C GLY A 180 17.95 -5.10 -22.49
N THR A 181 18.86 -4.55 -23.30
CA THR A 181 20.13 -5.22 -23.65
C THR A 181 21.12 -5.31 -22.49
N VAL A 182 21.79 -6.46 -22.35
CA VAL A 182 22.82 -6.76 -21.35
C VAL A 182 24.09 -7.29 -22.03
N ALA A 183 25.25 -7.00 -21.45
CA ALA A 183 26.53 -7.61 -21.80
C ALA A 183 27.01 -8.55 -20.68
N ARG A 184 27.49 -9.74 -21.05
CA ARG A 184 27.95 -10.82 -20.15
C ARG A 184 29.28 -11.41 -20.61
N ALA A 185 30.15 -11.78 -19.68
CA ALA A 185 31.40 -12.47 -19.97
C ALA A 185 31.16 -13.96 -20.26
N ASN A 186 31.77 -14.49 -21.31
CA ASN A 186 31.86 -15.92 -21.57
C ASN A 186 33.27 -16.41 -21.21
N HIS A 187 33.49 -16.67 -19.92
CA HIS A 187 34.81 -17.04 -19.41
C HIS A 187 35.37 -18.30 -20.10
N SER A 188 34.54 -19.29 -20.45
CA SER A 188 35.00 -20.50 -21.15
C SER A 188 35.58 -20.20 -22.55
N ARG A 189 35.02 -19.25 -23.30
CA ARG A 189 35.59 -18.81 -24.59
C ARG A 189 36.76 -17.85 -24.43
N SER A 190 36.77 -17.07 -23.35
CA SER A 190 37.85 -16.16 -22.99
C SER A 190 39.19 -16.91 -22.80
N THR A 191 39.14 -18.10 -22.17
CA THR A 191 40.34 -18.94 -22.03
C THR A 191 40.74 -19.64 -23.34
N GLU A 192 39.78 -20.06 -24.18
CA GLU A 192 40.00 -20.88 -25.39
C GLU A 192 41.04 -20.26 -26.36
N LEU A 193 40.96 -18.95 -26.64
CA LEU A 193 41.91 -18.27 -27.54
C LEU A 193 43.32 -18.23 -26.93
N THR A 194 43.42 -17.93 -25.63
CA THR A 194 44.66 -17.81 -24.86
C THR A 194 45.37 -19.16 -24.73
N GLU A 195 44.63 -20.22 -24.42
CA GLU A 195 45.10 -21.61 -24.42
C GLU A 195 45.59 -22.04 -25.81
N THR A 196 44.78 -21.81 -26.85
CA THR A 196 45.15 -22.18 -28.23
C THR A 196 46.43 -21.47 -28.68
N ILE A 197 46.64 -20.22 -28.27
CA ILE A 197 47.89 -19.46 -28.48
C ILE A 197 49.06 -20.11 -27.74
N ASN A 198 48.91 -20.42 -26.45
CA ASN A 198 49.96 -21.03 -25.64
C ASN A 198 50.33 -22.44 -26.11
N SER A 199 49.34 -23.28 -26.43
CA SER A 199 49.54 -24.60 -27.02
C SER A 199 50.25 -24.52 -28.37
N ARG A 200 49.84 -23.60 -29.26
CA ARG A 200 50.53 -23.39 -30.54
C ARG A 200 51.96 -22.91 -30.36
N ALA A 201 52.21 -22.04 -29.38
CA ALA A 201 53.55 -21.59 -29.02
C ALA A 201 54.42 -22.77 -28.56
N ARG A 202 53.90 -23.62 -27.66
CA ARG A 202 54.58 -24.82 -27.12
C ARG A 202 54.88 -25.84 -28.24
N ALA A 203 53.94 -26.09 -29.15
CA ALA A 203 54.11 -27.00 -30.29
C ALA A 203 55.14 -26.53 -31.34
N CYS A 204 55.43 -25.22 -31.42
CA CYS A 204 56.31 -24.59 -32.40
C CYS A 204 57.76 -24.40 -31.91
N SER A 205 58.33 -25.42 -31.26
CA SER A 205 59.61 -25.38 -30.52
C SER A 205 60.87 -24.99 -31.32
N ASP A 206 60.83 -24.96 -32.65
CA ASP A 206 61.94 -24.46 -33.50
C ASP A 206 61.77 -22.99 -33.95
N ALA A 207 60.64 -22.35 -33.65
CA ALA A 207 60.33 -20.97 -34.01
C ALA A 207 60.82 -19.97 -32.95
N THR A 208 61.44 -18.87 -33.41
CA THR A 208 62.04 -17.81 -32.55
C THR A 208 61.37 -16.45 -32.73
N SER A 209 60.40 -16.33 -33.61
CA SER A 209 59.84 -15.04 -34.09
C SER A 209 58.33 -15.15 -34.22
N ILE A 210 57.61 -14.04 -34.12
CA ILE A 210 56.14 -14.03 -34.00
C ILE A 210 55.56 -13.03 -34.99
N GLU A 211 54.42 -13.39 -35.57
CA GLU A 211 53.61 -12.56 -36.44
C GLU A 211 52.20 -12.45 -35.84
N PHE A 212 51.78 -11.23 -35.52
CA PHE A 212 50.42 -10.87 -35.11
C PHE A 212 49.77 -10.08 -36.25
N SER A 213 48.48 -10.28 -36.49
CA SER A 213 47.77 -9.56 -37.54
C SER A 213 46.28 -9.40 -37.26
N ILE A 214 45.77 -8.22 -37.61
CA ILE A 214 44.34 -7.96 -37.80
C ILE A 214 44.06 -8.14 -39.30
N GLU A 215 43.13 -9.00 -39.68
CA GLU A 215 42.74 -9.25 -41.08
C GLU A 215 41.22 -9.05 -41.28
N ASN A 216 40.79 -8.68 -42.49
CA ASN A 216 39.39 -8.42 -42.85
C ASN A 216 38.68 -7.37 -41.96
N SER A 217 39.39 -6.33 -41.50
CA SER A 217 38.82 -5.24 -40.69
C SER A 217 38.57 -3.99 -41.53
N THR A 218 37.34 -3.49 -41.52
CA THR A 218 36.95 -2.18 -42.06
C THR A 218 37.73 -1.03 -41.42
N TYR A 219 38.24 -1.21 -40.21
CA TYR A 219 38.93 -0.22 -39.39
C TYR A 219 40.46 -0.27 -39.55
N HIS A 220 40.97 -1.04 -40.51
CA HIS A 220 42.40 -1.30 -40.73
C HIS A 220 43.31 -0.07 -40.84
N GLU A 221 42.81 1.11 -41.22
CA GLU A 221 43.62 2.34 -41.29
C GLU A 221 43.89 2.93 -39.89
N GLY A 222 42.92 2.78 -38.97
CA GLY A 222 43.08 3.10 -37.56
C GLY A 222 44.08 2.13 -36.91
N TRP A 223 43.83 0.82 -37.03
CA TRP A 223 44.73 -0.23 -36.56
C TRP A 223 46.18 -0.07 -37.06
N ALA A 224 46.37 0.29 -38.34
CA ALA A 224 47.72 0.52 -38.89
C ALA A 224 48.41 1.75 -38.29
N THR A 225 47.65 2.81 -37.97
CA THR A 225 48.18 4.02 -37.36
C THR A 225 48.52 3.79 -35.89
N TYR A 226 47.63 3.11 -35.16
CA TYR A 226 47.80 2.76 -33.75
C TYR A 226 49.00 1.81 -33.53
N LEU A 227 49.10 0.71 -34.29
CA LEU A 227 50.16 -0.28 -34.09
C LEU A 227 51.56 0.24 -34.47
N GLU A 228 51.67 1.19 -35.39
CA GLU A 228 52.95 1.85 -35.71
C GLU A 228 53.38 2.86 -34.62
N ASP A 229 52.46 3.37 -33.79
CA ASP A 229 52.79 4.23 -32.64
C ASP A 229 53.07 3.38 -31.39
N ALA A 230 52.25 2.36 -31.11
CA ALA A 230 52.33 1.53 -29.90
C ALA A 230 53.45 0.48 -29.89
N VAL A 231 53.81 -0.09 -31.05
CA VAL A 231 54.86 -1.14 -31.15
C VAL A 231 55.81 -0.94 -32.35
N GLY A 232 55.79 0.24 -32.98
CA GLY A 232 56.47 0.48 -34.25
C GLY A 232 58.00 0.57 -34.19
N ALA A 233 58.60 0.62 -35.39
CA ALA A 233 60.04 0.54 -35.58
C ALA A 233 60.83 1.81 -35.18
N ASP A 234 60.14 2.88 -34.78
CA ASP A 234 60.75 4.09 -34.20
C ASP A 234 61.10 3.91 -32.70
N GLU A 235 60.50 2.93 -32.00
CA GLU A 235 60.90 2.52 -30.64
C GLU A 235 61.59 1.13 -30.62
N TYR A 236 61.03 0.12 -31.30
CA TYR A 236 61.51 -1.27 -31.24
C TYR A 236 62.16 -1.72 -32.57
N SER A 237 63.47 -1.95 -32.58
CA SER A 237 64.26 -2.22 -33.80
C SER A 237 64.08 -3.61 -34.41
N GLU A 238 63.53 -4.52 -33.61
CA GLU A 238 63.20 -5.92 -33.88
C GLU A 238 61.74 -6.12 -34.33
N VAL A 239 60.93 -5.06 -34.28
CA VAL A 239 59.53 -5.06 -34.71
C VAL A 239 59.41 -4.42 -36.11
N SER A 240 58.45 -4.91 -36.91
CA SER A 240 58.02 -4.22 -38.12
C SER A 240 56.51 -4.32 -38.32
N VAL A 241 55.86 -3.19 -38.55
CA VAL A 241 54.44 -3.08 -38.87
C VAL A 241 54.27 -2.99 -40.40
N THR A 242 53.22 -3.59 -40.95
CA THR A 242 52.95 -3.64 -42.39
C THR A 242 51.45 -3.56 -42.65
N HIS A 243 51.01 -2.39 -43.12
CA HIS A 243 49.64 -2.16 -43.59
C HIS A 243 49.42 -2.78 -44.98
N LYS A 244 48.28 -3.48 -45.16
CA LYS A 244 47.86 -4.13 -46.41
C LYS A 244 46.43 -3.67 -46.83
N PRO A 245 46.26 -2.45 -47.38
CA PRO A 245 44.93 -1.95 -47.81
C PRO A 245 44.20 -2.82 -48.84
N ALA A 246 44.92 -3.67 -49.58
CA ALA A 246 44.34 -4.52 -50.61
C ALA A 246 43.76 -5.86 -50.10
N THR A 247 43.89 -6.12 -48.79
CA THR A 247 43.34 -7.29 -48.08
C THR A 247 42.82 -6.89 -46.69
N GLU A 248 42.48 -5.60 -46.52
CA GLU A 248 41.87 -5.04 -45.31
C GLU A 248 42.55 -5.49 -43.99
N ALA A 249 43.89 -5.45 -43.97
CA ALA A 249 44.71 -6.08 -42.93
C ALA A 249 45.93 -5.25 -42.49
N VAL A 250 46.40 -5.54 -41.28
CA VAL A 250 47.62 -5.00 -40.65
C VAL A 250 48.42 -6.17 -40.08
N VAL A 251 49.74 -6.16 -40.22
CA VAL A 251 50.61 -7.22 -39.68
C VAL A 251 51.77 -6.62 -38.91
N VAL A 252 52.00 -7.13 -37.69
CA VAL A 252 53.18 -6.88 -36.86
C VAL A 252 54.05 -8.13 -36.88
N GLN A 253 55.36 -7.98 -37.06
CA GLN A 253 56.34 -9.07 -36.98
C GLN A 253 57.43 -8.70 -35.98
N ILE A 254 57.74 -9.62 -35.06
CA ILE A 254 58.75 -9.45 -34.00
C ILE A 254 59.79 -10.57 -34.14
N GLU A 255 61.06 -10.22 -34.37
CA GLU A 255 62.13 -11.21 -34.59
C GLU A 255 62.94 -11.54 -33.33
N ASN A 256 63.13 -12.83 -33.06
CA ASN A 256 64.02 -13.40 -32.01
C ASN A 256 63.55 -13.25 -30.55
N VAL A 257 62.24 -13.05 -30.34
CA VAL A 257 61.57 -12.91 -29.04
C VAL A 257 61.57 -14.17 -28.14
N ARG A 258 62.10 -15.32 -28.61
CA ARG A 258 62.25 -16.54 -27.77
C ARG A 258 63.31 -17.53 -28.23
N THR A 259 63.70 -18.45 -27.35
CA THR A 259 64.72 -19.49 -27.61
C THR A 259 64.14 -20.89 -27.96
N PRO A 260 64.74 -21.66 -28.89
CA PRO A 260 64.25 -23.01 -29.25
C PRO A 260 64.54 -24.10 -28.20
N VAL A 261 63.68 -25.13 -28.13
CA VAL A 261 63.84 -26.31 -27.26
C VAL A 261 64.00 -27.62 -28.04
N ASP A 262 64.78 -28.56 -27.50
CA ASP A 262 65.46 -29.59 -28.30
C ASP A 262 64.87 -31.01 -28.16
N SER A 263 63.96 -31.37 -29.06
CA SER A 263 63.67 -32.73 -29.55
C SER A 263 63.23 -33.86 -28.56
N ALA A 264 61.95 -34.23 -28.64
CA ALA A 264 61.33 -35.51 -28.22
C ALA A 264 61.02 -35.73 -26.73
N SER A 265 59.92 -35.11 -26.27
CA SER A 265 59.21 -35.45 -25.02
C SER A 265 58.34 -36.71 -25.15
N LEU A 266 58.12 -37.38 -24.01
CA LEU A 266 57.05 -38.36 -23.82
C LEU A 266 55.96 -37.68 -22.97
N LEU A 267 54.95 -37.13 -23.63
CA LEU A 267 53.90 -36.38 -22.94
C LEU A 267 52.80 -37.32 -22.42
N ILE A 268 52.10 -36.88 -21.37
CA ILE A 268 50.86 -37.48 -20.87
C ILE A 268 49.73 -37.09 -21.83
N GLU A 269 49.29 -38.00 -22.70
CA GLU A 269 48.26 -37.74 -23.71
C GLU A 269 46.85 -37.57 -23.12
N SER A 270 46.59 -38.22 -21.98
CA SER A 270 45.40 -38.02 -21.17
C SER A 270 45.58 -38.64 -19.78
N ASP A 271 44.85 -38.11 -18.80
CA ASP A 271 44.44 -38.93 -17.66
C ASP A 271 43.33 -39.91 -18.10
N ASN A 272 43.13 -40.97 -17.33
CA ASN A 272 42.03 -41.93 -17.48
C ASN A 272 41.41 -42.30 -16.10
N GLY A 273 41.74 -41.55 -15.05
CA GLY A 273 41.18 -41.71 -13.71
C GLY A 273 41.80 -42.85 -12.89
N VAL A 274 41.14 -43.14 -11.75
CA VAL A 274 41.44 -44.27 -10.88
C VAL A 274 40.78 -45.53 -11.41
N LYS A 275 41.57 -46.58 -11.64
CA LYS A 275 41.07 -47.83 -12.22
C LYS A 275 40.01 -48.54 -11.36
N GLY A 276 38.78 -48.54 -11.86
CA GLY A 276 37.63 -49.25 -11.25
C GLY A 276 36.36 -48.40 -11.30
N THR A 277 36.54 -47.08 -11.35
CA THR A 277 35.52 -46.04 -11.54
C THR A 277 35.03 -45.98 -13.00
N ASN A 278 34.08 -45.10 -13.30
CA ASN A 278 33.57 -44.89 -14.66
C ASN A 278 33.22 -43.41 -14.91
N GLY A 279 33.79 -42.79 -15.95
CA GLY A 279 33.45 -41.41 -16.35
C GLY A 279 33.77 -40.36 -15.27
N ASN A 280 33.00 -39.27 -15.25
CA ASN A 280 33.07 -38.13 -14.32
C ASN A 280 32.70 -38.49 -12.86
N THR A 281 33.01 -39.70 -12.39
CA THR A 281 32.57 -40.16 -11.07
C THR A 281 33.65 -41.08 -10.49
N GLN A 282 34.68 -40.45 -9.94
CA GLN A 282 35.89 -41.09 -9.45
C GLN A 282 35.79 -41.51 -7.96
N LEU A 283 34.86 -42.39 -7.62
CA LEU A 283 34.64 -42.86 -6.24
C LEU A 283 35.56 -44.03 -5.89
N VAL A 284 36.24 -43.96 -4.73
CA VAL A 284 37.18 -44.99 -4.29
C VAL A 284 36.97 -45.37 -2.82
N GLU A 285 36.90 -46.68 -2.56
CA GLU A 285 36.73 -47.25 -1.22
C GLU A 285 38.00 -47.11 -0.38
N PHE A 286 37.87 -46.54 0.83
CA PHE A 286 38.96 -46.37 1.76
C PHE A 286 39.56 -47.72 2.20
N GLY A 287 40.88 -47.81 2.18
CA GLY A 287 41.61 -49.05 2.43
C GLY A 287 41.83 -49.93 1.20
N ASP A 288 41.24 -49.61 0.03
CA ASP A 288 41.56 -50.30 -1.23
C ASP A 288 42.74 -49.62 -1.97
N LYS A 289 43.09 -50.12 -3.17
CA LYS A 289 44.35 -49.75 -3.86
C LYS A 289 44.15 -48.82 -5.05
N LEU A 290 44.46 -47.54 -4.84
CA LEU A 290 44.49 -46.53 -5.90
C LEU A 290 45.44 -46.98 -7.04
N GLU A 291 44.89 -47.19 -8.24
CA GLU A 291 45.63 -47.49 -9.47
C GLU A 291 45.27 -46.44 -10.54
N PHE A 292 45.85 -45.24 -10.40
CA PHE A 292 45.76 -44.14 -11.37
C PHE A 292 46.27 -44.56 -12.76
N GLN A 293 45.64 -44.08 -13.83
CA GLN A 293 45.90 -44.50 -15.21
C GLN A 293 46.17 -43.33 -16.16
N ALA A 294 47.35 -43.29 -16.78
CA ALA A 294 47.70 -42.29 -17.79
C ALA A 294 47.97 -42.91 -19.17
N THR A 295 47.66 -42.16 -20.20
CA THR A 295 48.01 -42.46 -21.59
C THR A 295 49.32 -41.73 -21.93
N LEU A 296 50.34 -42.38 -22.51
CA LEU A 296 51.60 -41.71 -22.91
C LEU A 296 51.78 -41.62 -24.43
N ASN A 297 52.16 -40.44 -24.93
CA ASN A 297 52.39 -40.15 -26.35
C ASN A 297 53.82 -39.67 -26.63
N ASN A 298 54.53 -40.44 -27.46
CA ASN A 298 55.84 -40.04 -27.97
C ASN A 298 55.67 -38.98 -29.08
N THR A 299 55.86 -37.71 -28.73
CA THR A 299 55.79 -36.60 -29.70
C THR A 299 56.88 -36.74 -30.77
N GLY A 300 58.07 -37.20 -30.35
CA GLY A 300 59.30 -37.29 -31.12
C GLY A 300 59.34 -38.30 -32.26
N SER A 301 60.54 -38.41 -32.87
CA SER A 301 60.78 -39.26 -34.05
C SER A 301 61.78 -40.40 -33.83
N GLU A 302 62.14 -40.66 -32.57
CA GLU A 302 63.01 -41.73 -32.08
C GLU A 302 62.33 -42.54 -30.96
N THR A 303 62.83 -43.74 -30.65
CA THR A 303 62.33 -44.54 -29.52
C THR A 303 63.04 -44.11 -28.25
N VAL A 304 62.30 -43.50 -27.32
CA VAL A 304 62.82 -43.06 -26.02
C VAL A 304 62.70 -44.17 -24.98
N SER A 305 63.54 -44.11 -23.95
CA SER A 305 63.32 -44.86 -22.71
C SER A 305 62.26 -44.14 -21.91
N SER A 306 61.17 -44.82 -21.56
CA SER A 306 60.04 -44.22 -20.85
C SER A 306 60.44 -43.64 -19.49
N PRO A 307 59.76 -42.56 -19.05
CA PRO A 307 60.06 -41.88 -17.80
C PRO A 307 59.69 -42.73 -16.57
N THR A 308 60.17 -42.30 -15.41
CA THR A 308 59.58 -42.76 -14.15
C THR A 308 58.25 -42.03 -14.01
N MET A 309 57.13 -42.76 -13.96
CA MET A 309 55.84 -42.15 -13.68
C MET A 309 55.75 -41.91 -12.18
N ARG A 310 55.39 -40.69 -11.79
CA ARG A 310 55.07 -40.28 -10.42
C ARG A 310 53.58 -39.92 -10.36
N VAL A 311 52.92 -40.30 -9.28
CA VAL A 311 51.65 -39.68 -8.88
C VAL A 311 51.87 -38.96 -7.56
N ALA A 312 51.31 -37.76 -7.46
CA ALA A 312 51.36 -36.89 -6.29
C ALA A 312 49.93 -36.47 -5.95
N VAL A 313 49.37 -37.02 -4.86
CA VAL A 313 48.05 -36.62 -4.31
C VAL A 313 48.26 -35.46 -3.34
N ASP A 314 47.33 -34.49 -3.34
CA ASP A 314 47.31 -33.31 -2.44
C ASP A 314 48.69 -32.61 -2.39
N GLY A 315 49.04 -31.94 -3.49
CA GLY A 315 50.34 -31.27 -3.67
C GLY A 315 51.59 -32.17 -3.57
N GLY A 316 51.40 -33.49 -3.44
CA GLY A 316 52.47 -34.46 -3.17
C GLY A 316 52.70 -34.80 -1.71
N ARG A 317 51.67 -34.73 -0.85
CA ARG A 317 51.69 -35.36 0.49
C ARG A 317 51.84 -36.87 0.39
N VAL A 318 51.10 -37.51 -0.53
CA VAL A 318 51.25 -38.94 -0.86
C VAL A 318 51.87 -39.05 -2.25
N VAL A 319 52.97 -39.81 -2.35
CA VAL A 319 53.75 -39.96 -3.59
C VAL A 319 54.07 -41.43 -3.86
N SER A 320 53.85 -41.88 -5.10
CA SER A 320 54.31 -43.17 -5.58
C SER A 320 54.99 -43.04 -6.94
N GLU A 321 56.10 -43.78 -7.12
CA GLU A 321 56.92 -43.79 -8.34
C GLU A 321 56.98 -45.20 -8.95
N LYS A 322 56.88 -45.27 -10.28
CA LYS A 322 56.97 -46.52 -11.04
C LYS A 322 57.70 -46.32 -12.37
N GLY A 323 58.82 -47.03 -12.55
CA GLY A 323 59.46 -47.18 -13.85
C GLY A 323 58.57 -47.96 -14.83
N SER A 324 58.36 -47.40 -16.02
CA SER A 324 57.52 -47.94 -17.10
C SER A 324 58.32 -48.77 -18.13
N GLU A 325 57.65 -49.56 -18.98
CA GLU A 325 58.29 -50.24 -20.12
C GLU A 325 58.38 -49.30 -21.34
N ALA A 326 59.24 -49.63 -22.33
CA ALA A 326 59.74 -48.66 -23.31
C ALA A 326 58.80 -48.37 -24.51
N VAL A 327 58.21 -47.16 -24.55
CA VAL A 327 57.26 -46.72 -25.58
C VAL A 327 57.92 -46.67 -26.97
N PRO A 328 57.42 -47.40 -27.98
CA PRO A 328 58.02 -47.47 -29.31
C PRO A 328 57.78 -46.21 -30.16
N SER A 329 58.73 -45.81 -31.01
CA SER A 329 58.58 -44.65 -31.91
C SER A 329 57.52 -44.82 -33.01
N LYS A 330 56.90 -43.69 -33.42
CA LYS A 330 56.10 -43.55 -34.66
C LYS A 330 56.78 -44.19 -35.88
N LYS A 331 56.04 -45.04 -36.62
CA LYS A 331 56.56 -45.76 -37.80
C LYS A 331 56.62 -44.84 -39.03
N LYS A 332 57.81 -44.55 -39.54
CA LYS A 332 58.08 -43.66 -40.71
C LYS A 332 57.62 -44.22 -42.09
N ASN A 333 56.50 -44.93 -42.18
CA ASN A 333 56.03 -45.65 -43.39
C ASN A 333 54.76 -45.07 -44.05
N GLY A 334 54.84 -43.80 -44.46
CA GLY A 334 54.26 -43.36 -45.74
C GLY A 334 52.73 -43.36 -45.92
N GLY A 335 52.04 -42.47 -45.21
CA GLY A 335 50.68 -42.03 -45.53
C GLY A 335 50.23 -40.89 -44.59
N PRO A 336 49.32 -40.00 -45.02
CA PRO A 336 48.68 -39.06 -44.09
C PRO A 336 47.64 -39.81 -43.25
N GLY A 337 48.05 -40.26 -42.08
CA GLY A 337 47.21 -40.96 -41.11
C GLY A 337 47.87 -40.98 -39.74
N ASN A 338 47.10 -40.69 -38.70
CA ASN A 338 47.58 -40.42 -37.35
C ASN A 338 47.90 -41.72 -36.58
N ASP A 339 48.89 -42.50 -37.05
CA ASP A 339 49.44 -43.67 -36.34
C ASP A 339 50.30 -43.18 -35.15
N ARG A 340 49.66 -42.57 -34.14
CA ARG A 340 50.26 -42.19 -32.85
C ARG A 340 50.76 -43.46 -32.16
N SER A 341 51.87 -43.35 -31.44
CA SER A 341 52.43 -44.44 -30.64
C SER A 341 52.10 -44.21 -29.18
N VAL A 342 51.09 -44.93 -28.71
CA VAL A 342 50.36 -44.73 -27.46
C VAL A 342 50.57 -45.95 -26.56
N GLU A 343 50.77 -45.74 -25.26
CA GLU A 343 50.87 -46.81 -24.25
C GLU A 343 50.18 -46.41 -22.94
N ASP A 344 49.29 -47.26 -22.44
CA ASP A 344 48.56 -47.06 -21.18
C ASP A 344 49.44 -47.49 -20.00
N VAL A 345 49.71 -46.57 -19.08
CA VAL A 345 50.56 -46.81 -17.90
C VAL A 345 49.79 -46.52 -16.62
N SER A 346 49.79 -47.47 -15.68
CA SER A 346 49.22 -47.25 -14.35
C SER A 346 50.27 -47.04 -13.27
N VAL A 347 50.06 -46.10 -12.35
CA VAL A 347 50.82 -45.98 -11.09
C VAL A 347 49.98 -46.55 -9.96
N LYS A 348 50.60 -46.99 -8.86
CA LYS A 348 49.91 -47.67 -7.75
C LYS A 348 50.32 -47.12 -6.42
N ILE A 349 49.34 -46.78 -5.59
CA ILE A 349 49.51 -46.48 -4.17
C ILE A 349 48.84 -47.63 -3.41
N ASN A 350 49.51 -48.25 -2.45
CA ASN A 350 48.82 -49.21 -1.58
C ASN A 350 48.12 -48.43 -0.47
N SER A 351 47.03 -48.98 0.07
CA SER A 351 46.32 -48.43 1.21
C SER A 351 47.24 -47.89 2.30
N LYS A 352 48.16 -48.73 2.78
CA LYS A 352 49.19 -48.41 3.82
C LYS A 352 50.20 -47.32 3.48
N ASP A 353 50.24 -46.88 2.23
CA ASP A 353 51.09 -45.78 1.79
C ASP A 353 50.31 -44.44 1.85
N TYR A 354 48.98 -44.46 2.00
CA TYR A 354 48.10 -43.29 2.15
C TYR A 354 47.23 -43.27 3.43
N GLU A 355 46.97 -44.41 4.08
CA GLU A 355 46.14 -44.59 5.31
C GLU A 355 46.51 -43.64 6.46
N ASP A 356 47.77 -43.19 6.55
CA ASP A 356 48.27 -42.25 7.58
C ASP A 356 48.22 -40.76 7.13
N HIS A 357 47.70 -40.45 5.93
CA HIS A 357 47.83 -39.14 5.26
C HIS A 357 46.56 -38.63 4.55
N LEU A 358 45.66 -39.53 4.13
CA LEU A 358 44.35 -39.22 3.55
C LEU A 358 43.26 -39.82 4.45
N SER A 359 42.13 -39.13 4.55
CA SER A 359 40.92 -39.54 5.29
C SER A 359 39.78 -39.87 4.32
N PRO A 360 38.81 -40.72 4.69
CA PRO A 360 37.55 -40.81 3.97
C PRO A 360 36.69 -39.56 4.20
N GLY A 361 35.79 -39.28 3.25
CA GLY A 361 34.90 -38.10 3.25
C GLY A 361 35.45 -36.90 2.47
N GLU A 362 36.69 -36.97 1.95
CA GLU A 362 37.34 -35.87 1.23
C GLU A 362 37.53 -36.18 -0.27
N THR A 363 37.32 -35.18 -1.12
CA THR A 363 37.79 -35.17 -2.52
C THR A 363 39.26 -34.76 -2.56
N TYR A 364 40.07 -35.52 -3.30
CA TYR A 364 41.50 -35.27 -3.46
C TYR A 364 41.91 -35.03 -4.91
N GLU A 365 42.51 -33.86 -5.15
CA GLU A 365 43.34 -33.62 -6.32
C GLU A 365 44.55 -34.55 -6.36
N TYR A 366 44.91 -35.03 -7.54
CA TYR A 366 46.18 -35.67 -7.84
C TYR A 366 46.75 -35.19 -9.17
N THR A 367 48.08 -35.13 -9.23
CA THR A 367 48.80 -34.89 -10.48
C THR A 367 49.57 -36.14 -10.90
N ILE A 368 49.41 -36.54 -12.16
CA ILE A 368 50.28 -37.52 -12.80
C ILE A 368 51.44 -36.76 -13.45
N GLN A 369 52.67 -37.19 -13.14
CA GLN A 369 53.90 -36.53 -13.57
C GLN A 369 54.82 -37.56 -14.25
N THR A 370 55.51 -37.14 -15.30
CA THR A 370 56.68 -37.86 -15.81
C THR A 370 57.95 -37.27 -15.20
N LEU A 371 58.91 -38.13 -14.82
CA LEU A 371 60.22 -37.69 -14.31
C LEU A 371 61.35 -38.04 -15.28
N ASP A 372 62.30 -37.12 -15.39
CA ASP A 372 63.48 -37.18 -16.25
C ASP A 372 64.54 -38.20 -15.73
N LYS A 373 65.71 -38.26 -16.38
CA LYS A 373 66.83 -39.13 -15.98
C LYS A 373 67.66 -38.59 -14.81
N SER A 374 67.45 -37.35 -14.36
CA SER A 374 68.01 -36.79 -13.12
C SER A 374 67.04 -36.87 -11.94
N GLY A 375 65.73 -36.96 -12.19
CA GLY A 375 64.66 -37.08 -11.20
C GLY A 375 63.81 -35.81 -11.07
N GLU A 376 64.00 -34.83 -11.94
CA GLU A 376 63.16 -33.63 -12.03
C GLU A 376 61.91 -33.92 -12.88
N ILE A 377 60.88 -33.08 -12.80
CA ILE A 377 59.64 -33.22 -13.59
C ILE A 377 59.92 -32.88 -15.06
N ASP A 378 59.51 -33.76 -15.98
CA ASP A 378 59.71 -33.66 -17.44
C ASP A 378 58.38 -33.30 -18.16
N ASP A 379 57.23 -33.72 -17.60
CA ASP A 379 55.88 -33.39 -18.08
C ASP A 379 54.81 -33.65 -17.00
N THR A 380 53.64 -33.02 -17.11
CA THR A 380 52.43 -33.17 -16.27
C THR A 380 51.18 -32.84 -17.10
N LEU A 381 49.98 -32.86 -16.51
CA LEU A 381 48.83 -32.10 -17.04
C LEU A 381 48.69 -30.77 -16.28
N GLU A 382 47.99 -29.78 -16.87
CA GLU A 382 47.71 -28.50 -16.20
C GLU A 382 46.55 -28.66 -15.22
N ASP A 383 45.51 -29.40 -15.62
CA ASP A 383 44.44 -29.83 -14.73
C ASP A 383 44.90 -31.01 -13.84
N PRO A 384 44.67 -30.96 -12.51
CA PRO A 384 44.72 -32.16 -11.68
C PRO A 384 43.54 -33.09 -12.02
N GLY A 385 43.74 -34.39 -11.83
CA GLY A 385 42.63 -35.32 -11.72
C GLY A 385 42.06 -35.29 -10.31
N GLU A 386 40.77 -35.61 -10.15
CA GLU A 386 40.13 -35.72 -8.83
C GLU A 386 39.69 -37.15 -8.56
N PHE A 387 39.60 -37.50 -7.28
CA PHE A 387 38.85 -38.67 -6.81
C PHE A 387 38.29 -38.41 -5.42
N TYR A 388 37.10 -38.92 -5.17
CA TYR A 388 36.49 -38.92 -3.86
C TYR A 388 36.88 -40.21 -3.13
N LEU A 389 37.45 -40.07 -1.92
CA LEU A 389 37.83 -41.18 -1.06
C LEU A 389 36.77 -41.33 0.03
N GLY A 390 36.01 -42.44 0.04
CA GLY A 390 34.92 -42.65 0.99
C GLY A 390 34.97 -44.01 1.68
N GLU A 391 34.29 -44.14 2.82
CA GLU A 391 34.11 -45.42 3.51
C GLU A 391 33.22 -46.40 2.68
N PRO A 392 33.31 -47.72 2.90
CA PRO A 392 32.52 -48.70 2.16
C PRO A 392 31.00 -48.59 2.38
N GLY A 393 30.24 -48.43 1.31
CA GLY A 393 28.78 -48.25 1.37
C GLY A 393 28.39 -46.79 1.59
N SER A 394 27.27 -46.53 2.29
CA SER A 394 26.89 -45.21 2.78
C SER A 394 27.11 -45.11 4.28
N ASN A 395 27.78 -44.04 4.73
CA ASN A 395 28.32 -43.90 6.09
C ASN A 395 28.25 -42.43 6.51
N PHE A 396 27.59 -42.12 7.62
CA PHE A 396 27.13 -40.76 7.95
C PHE A 396 27.81 -40.21 9.21
N THR A 397 28.60 -39.14 9.08
CA THR A 397 29.22 -38.42 10.22
C THR A 397 28.41 -37.20 10.64
N VAL A 398 28.55 -36.79 11.91
CA VAL A 398 28.08 -35.50 12.39
C VAL A 398 29.28 -34.54 12.43
N ASN A 399 29.31 -33.55 11.54
CA ASN A 399 30.47 -32.67 11.36
C ASN A 399 30.53 -31.56 12.40
N ASP A 400 29.40 -30.86 12.58
CA ASP A 400 29.24 -29.73 13.50
C ASP A 400 27.82 -29.72 14.06
N ILE A 401 27.66 -29.09 15.23
CA ILE A 401 26.37 -28.89 15.92
C ILE A 401 26.32 -27.44 16.39
N GLU A 402 25.62 -26.59 15.65
CA GLU A 402 25.34 -25.22 16.09
C GLU A 402 24.05 -25.18 16.93
N THR A 403 24.06 -24.33 17.98
CA THR A 403 22.87 -24.01 18.78
C THR A 403 22.61 -22.50 18.68
N THR A 404 21.57 -22.14 17.92
CA THR A 404 21.24 -20.73 17.66
C THR A 404 20.01 -20.31 18.51
N PRO A 405 20.08 -19.21 19.27
CA PRO A 405 18.91 -18.67 19.95
C PRO A 405 17.89 -18.17 18.91
N ALA A 406 16.67 -18.69 18.97
CA ALA A 406 15.54 -18.11 18.24
C ALA A 406 14.91 -16.97 19.06
N ASP A 407 14.13 -16.12 18.41
CA ASP A 407 13.30 -15.11 19.08
C ASP A 407 12.23 -15.80 19.95
N GLY A 408 12.04 -15.32 21.19
CA GLY A 408 11.11 -15.92 22.17
C GLY A 408 11.74 -17.06 22.97
N ASP A 409 10.95 -18.08 23.31
CA ASP A 409 11.28 -19.19 24.23
C ASP A 409 11.96 -20.40 23.58
N ASN A 410 12.16 -20.37 22.26
CA ASN A 410 12.77 -21.48 21.53
C ASN A 410 14.26 -21.23 21.21
N ALA A 411 14.92 -22.28 20.75
CA ALA A 411 16.23 -22.25 20.11
C ALA A 411 16.23 -23.29 18.97
N THR A 412 17.12 -23.12 18.00
CA THR A 412 17.31 -24.10 16.92
C THR A 412 18.63 -24.81 17.14
N ILE A 413 18.58 -26.14 17.15
CA ILE A 413 19.74 -27.02 17.09
C ILE A 413 19.86 -27.48 15.64
N SER A 414 21.01 -27.23 15.02
CA SER A 414 21.29 -27.65 13.64
C SER A 414 22.54 -28.51 13.61
N ALA A 415 22.41 -29.75 13.12
CA ALA A 415 23.52 -30.67 12.92
C ALA A 415 23.84 -30.78 11.42
N GLU A 416 25.10 -30.55 11.07
CA GLU A 416 25.61 -30.80 9.72
C GLU A 416 25.98 -32.29 9.59
N ILE A 417 25.39 -32.97 8.61
CA ILE A 417 25.52 -34.42 8.39
C ILE A 417 26.12 -34.66 7.01
N THR A 418 27.25 -35.36 6.92
CA THR A 418 27.87 -35.75 5.65
C THR A 418 27.87 -37.26 5.45
N ASN A 419 27.49 -37.73 4.27
CA ASN A 419 27.68 -39.12 3.86
C ASN A 419 29.12 -39.32 3.36
N ILE A 420 30.04 -39.60 4.28
CA ILE A 420 31.44 -39.93 3.98
C ILE A 420 31.63 -41.28 3.25
N GLY A 421 30.54 -41.98 2.92
CA GLY A 421 30.52 -43.20 2.11
C GLY A 421 30.60 -42.96 0.60
N ILE A 422 30.75 -44.05 -0.18
CA ILE A 422 30.79 -44.07 -1.65
C ILE A 422 29.47 -44.49 -2.33
N GLU A 423 28.41 -44.80 -1.56
CA GLU A 423 27.06 -45.07 -2.07
C GLU A 423 26.07 -44.01 -1.55
N GLU A 424 25.06 -43.68 -2.36
CA GLU A 424 23.84 -42.96 -1.92
C GLU A 424 23.19 -43.72 -0.74
N GLY A 425 22.61 -43.01 0.22
CA GLY A 425 21.92 -43.65 1.34
C GLY A 425 20.81 -42.81 1.96
N ASP A 426 19.75 -43.50 2.36
CA ASP A 426 18.78 -42.99 3.33
C ASP A 426 19.36 -43.11 4.75
N ARG A 427 19.05 -42.15 5.64
CA ARG A 427 19.46 -42.22 7.05
C ARG A 427 18.51 -41.52 8.01
N THR A 428 18.03 -42.26 9.01
CA THR A 428 17.44 -41.70 10.22
C THR A 428 18.53 -40.97 11.03
N VAL A 429 18.36 -39.68 11.27
CA VAL A 429 19.22 -38.87 12.16
C VAL A 429 18.43 -38.57 13.43
N THR A 430 18.84 -39.15 14.55
CA THR A 430 18.16 -39.02 15.85
C THR A 430 18.87 -37.99 16.72
N ILE A 431 18.11 -37.06 17.31
CA ILE A 431 18.55 -36.25 18.45
C ILE A 431 17.96 -36.83 19.74
N ASP A 432 18.76 -36.89 20.80
CA ASP A 432 18.46 -37.61 22.03
C ASP A 432 18.87 -36.79 23.27
N PHE A 433 17.89 -36.47 24.12
CA PHE A 433 18.08 -35.81 25.41
C PHE A 433 17.98 -36.87 26.53
N ASP A 434 19.08 -37.61 26.72
CA ASP A 434 19.23 -38.82 27.56
C ASP A 434 18.81 -38.60 29.04
N GLU A 435 18.88 -37.36 29.55
CA GLU A 435 18.44 -36.98 30.91
C GLU A 435 16.91 -36.75 31.03
N TYR A 436 16.24 -36.44 29.92
CA TYR A 436 14.82 -36.07 29.87
C TYR A 436 13.91 -37.14 29.21
N ASP A 437 14.47 -38.23 28.67
CA ASP A 437 13.75 -39.32 27.98
C ASP A 437 13.00 -38.84 26.71
N VAL A 438 13.58 -37.87 25.98
CA VAL A 438 12.97 -37.28 24.77
C VAL A 438 13.90 -37.39 23.56
N THR A 439 13.34 -37.90 22.47
CA THR A 439 14.02 -38.11 21.19
C THR A 439 13.18 -37.61 20.01
N ALA A 440 13.80 -36.95 19.04
CA ALA A 440 13.24 -36.75 17.70
C ALA A 440 14.12 -37.42 16.64
N SER A 441 13.58 -37.60 15.42
CA SER A 441 14.32 -38.25 14.34
C SER A 441 13.78 -37.86 12.98
N GLU A 442 14.64 -37.32 12.12
CA GLU A 442 14.32 -37.03 10.73
C GLU A 442 14.98 -38.05 9.80
N GLU A 443 14.39 -38.27 8.62
CA GLU A 443 14.99 -39.08 7.55
C GLU A 443 15.67 -38.14 6.55
N LEU A 444 16.94 -38.41 6.25
CA LEU A 444 17.76 -37.65 5.33
C LEU A 444 18.36 -38.59 4.27
N THR A 445 18.13 -38.32 2.99
CA THR A 445 18.79 -39.03 1.89
C THR A 445 19.95 -38.19 1.37
N LEU A 446 21.16 -38.76 1.34
CA LEU A 446 22.38 -38.11 0.85
C LEU A 446 23.09 -38.96 -0.20
N ASP A 447 23.50 -38.30 -1.28
CA ASP A 447 24.50 -38.81 -2.22
C ASP A 447 25.87 -39.03 -1.52
N TYR A 448 26.81 -39.68 -2.19
CA TYR A 448 28.21 -39.77 -1.69
C TYR A 448 28.81 -38.36 -1.53
N GLY A 449 29.55 -38.11 -0.45
CA GLY A 449 30.21 -36.82 -0.18
C GLY A 449 29.26 -35.63 -0.01
N ALA A 450 27.95 -35.85 -0.16
CA ALA A 450 26.94 -34.83 0.04
C ALA A 450 26.82 -34.48 1.52
N THR A 451 26.44 -33.25 1.79
CA THR A 451 26.23 -32.72 3.13
C THR A 451 24.85 -32.10 3.19
N GLY A 452 24.05 -32.54 4.15
CA GLY A 452 22.73 -32.01 4.46
C GLY A 452 22.69 -31.48 5.89
N THR A 453 21.82 -30.52 6.15
CA THR A 453 21.57 -30.06 7.52
C THR A 453 20.26 -30.67 8.01
N VAL A 454 20.28 -31.24 9.22
CA VAL A 454 19.05 -31.53 9.97
C VAL A 454 18.92 -30.48 11.05
N THR A 455 17.75 -29.85 11.12
CA THR A 455 17.42 -28.84 12.13
C THR A 455 16.33 -29.36 13.04
N TRP A 456 16.39 -29.01 14.33
CA TRP A 456 15.32 -29.23 15.30
C TRP A 456 15.06 -27.94 16.08
N THR A 457 13.80 -27.61 16.31
CA THR A 457 13.42 -26.53 17.23
C THR A 457 13.22 -27.11 18.62
N VAL A 458 13.90 -26.55 19.63
CA VAL A 458 13.78 -26.95 21.04
C VAL A 458 13.27 -25.78 21.87
N ASN A 459 12.33 -26.04 22.78
CA ASN A 459 11.93 -25.07 23.78
C ASN A 459 13.07 -24.93 24.83
N LYS A 460 13.73 -23.77 24.91
CA LYS A 460 14.80 -23.57 25.92
C LYS A 460 14.23 -23.32 27.31
N SER A 461 13.04 -22.74 27.44
CA SER A 461 12.38 -22.50 28.73
C SER A 461 11.93 -23.81 29.40
N ALA A 462 11.90 -24.92 28.66
CA ALA A 462 11.77 -26.29 29.17
C ALA A 462 13.03 -26.87 29.83
N LEU A 463 14.18 -26.22 29.66
CA LEU A 463 15.47 -26.72 30.12
C LEU A 463 16.03 -25.85 31.27
N PRO A 464 16.64 -26.46 32.30
CA PRO A 464 17.39 -25.75 33.35
C PRO A 464 18.41 -24.73 32.82
N TYR A 465 18.59 -23.61 33.54
CA TYR A 465 19.59 -22.58 33.23
C TYR A 465 21.05 -23.02 33.56
N GLU A 466 21.42 -24.21 33.09
CA GLU A 466 22.79 -24.70 33.02
C GLU A 466 23.01 -25.41 31.67
N PRO A 467 24.22 -25.89 31.32
CA PRO A 467 24.46 -26.57 30.05
C PRO A 467 23.84 -27.98 30.06
N ASN A 468 22.78 -28.17 29.28
CA ASN A 468 22.10 -29.45 29.07
C ASN A 468 22.79 -30.17 27.90
N GLU A 469 23.23 -31.41 28.11
CA GLU A 469 23.93 -32.23 27.09
C GLU A 469 22.91 -33.04 26.27
N PHE A 470 23.15 -33.20 24.97
CA PHE A 470 22.34 -34.01 24.06
C PHE A 470 23.22 -34.76 23.05
N GLU A 471 22.81 -35.96 22.64
CA GLU A 471 23.49 -36.74 21.59
C GLU A 471 22.74 -36.61 20.24
N VAL A 472 23.49 -36.32 19.17
CA VAL A 472 23.00 -36.46 17.78
C VAL A 472 23.62 -37.72 17.18
N ARG A 473 22.79 -38.59 16.59
CA ARG A 473 23.15 -39.94 16.17
C ARG A 473 22.69 -40.22 14.75
N THR A 474 23.62 -40.61 13.88
CA THR A 474 23.30 -41.16 12.54
C THR A 474 23.19 -42.68 12.56
N GLY A 475 23.61 -43.33 13.65
CA GLY A 475 23.73 -44.78 13.77
C GLY A 475 25.07 -45.35 13.28
N ASP A 476 25.79 -44.63 12.42
CA ASP A 476 27.21 -44.88 12.12
C ASP A 476 28.13 -44.07 13.05
N ASP A 477 27.71 -42.84 13.39
CA ASP A 477 28.41 -41.89 14.23
C ASP A 477 27.52 -41.34 15.38
N THR A 478 28.12 -40.66 16.35
CA THR A 478 27.44 -39.94 17.42
C THR A 478 28.29 -38.78 17.94
N ALA A 479 27.74 -37.57 17.92
CA ALA A 479 28.34 -36.37 18.50
C ALA A 479 27.48 -35.81 19.66
N THR A 480 28.12 -35.10 20.59
CA THR A 480 27.46 -34.44 21.72
C THR A 480 27.41 -32.93 21.52
N GLY A 481 26.23 -32.34 21.71
CA GLY A 481 26.04 -30.91 21.80
C GLY A 481 25.66 -30.48 23.22
N THR A 482 25.71 -29.18 23.50
CA THR A 482 25.18 -28.62 24.75
C THR A 482 24.37 -27.36 24.48
N ILE A 483 23.21 -27.23 25.13
CA ILE A 483 22.37 -26.03 25.08
C ILE A 483 22.11 -25.51 26.50
N ILE A 484 22.25 -24.19 26.68
CA ILE A 484 21.91 -23.53 27.95
C ILE A 484 20.40 -23.27 27.93
N GLY A 485 19.68 -23.82 28.90
CA GLY A 485 18.24 -23.62 29.04
C GLY A 485 17.85 -22.23 29.54
N GLY A 486 16.55 -21.98 29.61
CA GLY A 486 15.96 -20.69 29.96
C GLY A 486 15.48 -20.59 31.42
N ALA A 487 15.30 -21.71 32.12
CA ALA A 487 14.66 -21.74 33.44
C ALA A 487 15.56 -21.17 34.56
N THR A 488 15.52 -19.85 34.74
CA THR A 488 16.24 -19.12 35.79
C THR A 488 15.44 -19.04 37.09
N GLY A 489 16.06 -19.40 38.21
CA GLY A 489 15.59 -19.06 39.56
C GLY A 489 16.71 -19.24 40.59
N GLU A 490 16.82 -18.34 41.55
CA GLU A 490 17.55 -18.60 42.79
C GLU A 490 16.75 -19.56 43.70
N VAL A 491 17.37 -20.08 44.76
CA VAL A 491 16.69 -20.98 45.72
C VAL A 491 15.52 -20.28 46.44
N GLU A 492 15.41 -18.95 46.32
CA GLU A 492 14.30 -18.18 46.87
C GLU A 492 13.09 -18.05 45.91
N ASP A 493 13.24 -18.44 44.64
CA ASP A 493 12.25 -18.31 43.55
C ASP A 493 11.67 -19.68 43.15
N ALA A 494 12.37 -20.76 43.47
CA ALA A 494 12.15 -22.10 42.92
C ALA A 494 10.97 -22.90 43.53
N PHE A 495 9.98 -22.20 44.07
CA PHE A 495 8.68 -22.75 44.46
C PHE A 495 7.62 -21.73 44.04
N THR A 496 6.97 -21.95 42.92
CA THR A 496 6.14 -20.93 42.24
C THR A 496 4.68 -21.37 42.08
N VAL A 497 3.79 -20.40 41.88
CA VAL A 497 2.35 -20.60 41.65
C VAL A 497 2.12 -20.79 40.15
N VAL A 498 2.22 -22.04 39.69
CA VAL A 498 2.16 -22.37 38.25
C VAL A 498 0.78 -22.24 37.64
N LYS A 499 -0.29 -22.26 38.45
CA LYS A 499 -1.66 -22.05 37.96
C LYS A 499 -2.56 -21.54 39.07
N ASP A 500 -3.36 -20.53 38.77
CA ASP A 500 -4.53 -20.21 39.58
C ASP A 500 -5.74 -21.06 39.12
N ASN A 501 -6.45 -21.69 40.06
CA ASN A 501 -7.79 -22.23 39.80
C ASN A 501 -8.88 -21.28 40.34
N GLY A 502 -8.49 -20.32 41.18
CA GLY A 502 -9.35 -19.31 41.75
C GLY A 502 -10.54 -19.91 42.50
N VAL A 503 -11.71 -19.31 42.30
CA VAL A 503 -12.92 -19.58 43.07
C VAL A 503 -13.98 -20.25 42.19
N GLY A 504 -13.90 -21.57 42.08
CA GLY A 504 -14.84 -22.36 41.28
C GLY A 504 -14.63 -22.24 39.77
N ASP A 505 -15.56 -22.77 38.98
CA ASP A 505 -15.45 -22.84 37.52
C ASP A 505 -15.66 -21.46 36.83
N ASP A 506 -16.26 -20.49 37.51
CA ASP A 506 -16.74 -19.21 36.96
C ASP A 506 -16.27 -17.95 37.72
N GLN A 507 -15.53 -18.10 38.83
CA GLN A 507 -15.07 -16.99 39.69
C GLN A 507 -16.20 -16.17 40.35
N ILE A 508 -17.40 -16.74 40.46
CA ILE A 508 -18.58 -16.09 41.03
C ILE A 508 -18.92 -16.72 42.38
N VAL A 509 -19.12 -15.89 43.40
CA VAL A 509 -19.58 -16.33 44.73
C VAL A 509 -20.76 -15.53 45.23
N THR A 510 -21.59 -16.20 46.03
CA THR A 510 -22.63 -15.53 46.81
C THR A 510 -22.04 -14.87 48.05
N ASP A 511 -22.61 -13.74 48.47
CA ASP A 511 -22.33 -13.16 49.79
C ASP A 511 -22.84 -14.04 50.95
N GLU A 512 -23.69 -15.03 50.67
CA GLU A 512 -24.09 -16.07 51.63
C GLU A 512 -23.11 -17.26 51.67
N GLY A 513 -22.23 -17.27 52.68
CA GLY A 513 -21.50 -18.47 53.15
C GLY A 513 -20.13 -18.74 52.50
N PRO A 514 -19.31 -19.64 53.10
CA PRO A 514 -17.90 -19.76 52.77
C PRO A 514 -17.61 -20.49 51.45
N PHE A 515 -16.61 -19.97 50.74
CA PHE A 515 -16.08 -20.48 49.47
C PHE A 515 -14.60 -20.87 49.58
N THR A 516 -14.02 -21.38 48.50
CA THR A 516 -12.60 -21.76 48.43
C THR A 516 -11.88 -21.13 47.25
N VAL A 517 -10.75 -20.47 47.50
CA VAL A 517 -9.76 -20.11 46.48
C VAL A 517 -8.77 -21.27 46.37
N GLU A 518 -8.46 -21.75 45.16
CA GLU A 518 -7.51 -22.85 44.95
C GLU A 518 -6.41 -22.45 43.96
N ALA A 519 -5.15 -22.82 44.24
CA ALA A 519 -4.03 -22.61 43.33
C ALA A 519 -3.13 -23.84 43.27
N VAL A 520 -2.50 -24.08 42.12
CA VAL A 520 -1.50 -25.12 41.92
C VAL A 520 -0.12 -24.51 42.09
N VAL A 521 0.70 -25.13 42.94
CA VAL A 521 2.10 -24.76 43.18
C VAL A 521 3.04 -25.88 42.76
N GLU A 522 4.25 -25.51 42.34
CA GLU A 522 5.31 -26.44 41.96
C GLU A 522 6.63 -26.08 42.65
N ASN A 523 7.39 -27.10 43.04
CA ASN A 523 8.83 -26.97 43.28
C ASN A 523 9.61 -27.13 41.96
N THR A 524 10.07 -26.02 41.37
CA THR A 524 10.90 -26.00 40.16
C THR A 524 12.39 -26.25 40.46
N TYR A 525 12.77 -26.48 41.71
CA TYR A 525 14.15 -26.79 42.12
C TYR A 525 14.48 -28.28 42.06
N ALA A 526 15.77 -28.60 41.82
CA ALA A 526 16.28 -29.97 41.72
C ALA A 526 16.35 -30.77 43.06
N ASP A 527 15.95 -30.17 44.19
CA ASP A 527 15.90 -30.79 45.53
C ASP A 527 14.54 -30.49 46.20
N GLU A 528 14.03 -31.39 47.07
CA GLU A 528 12.81 -31.19 47.92
C GLU A 528 12.77 -29.81 48.61
N GLN A 529 11.70 -29.04 48.39
CA GLN A 529 11.48 -27.73 49.02
C GLN A 529 10.19 -27.70 49.88
N SER A 530 10.18 -26.82 50.89
CA SER A 530 9.12 -26.70 51.90
C SER A 530 8.87 -25.23 52.23
N ARG A 531 7.66 -24.71 51.97
CA ARG A 531 7.30 -23.28 52.03
C ARG A 531 5.84 -23.05 52.41
N ASP A 532 5.56 -21.84 52.92
CA ASP A 532 4.19 -21.37 53.17
C ASP A 532 3.64 -20.73 51.87
N VAL A 533 2.52 -21.24 51.35
CA VAL A 533 1.77 -20.64 50.25
C VAL A 533 0.71 -19.72 50.85
N THR A 534 0.62 -18.47 50.40
CA THR A 534 -0.18 -17.43 51.04
C THR A 534 -1.16 -16.76 50.08
N LEU A 535 -2.46 -16.88 50.37
CA LEU A 535 -3.52 -16.06 49.79
C LEU A 535 -3.57 -14.69 50.48
N THR A 536 -3.70 -13.61 49.70
CA THR A 536 -3.93 -12.25 50.18
C THR A 536 -5.04 -11.59 49.36
N VAL A 537 -6.05 -11.00 50.02
CA VAL A 537 -7.12 -10.19 49.38
C VAL A 537 -7.00 -8.77 49.93
N PRO A 538 -6.34 -7.83 49.22
CA PRO A 538 -5.90 -6.56 49.82
C PRO A 538 -7.04 -5.67 50.33
N ASP A 539 -8.10 -5.49 49.55
CA ASP A 539 -9.20 -4.57 49.90
C ASP A 539 -10.11 -5.10 51.03
N ALA A 540 -10.23 -6.42 51.13
CA ALA A 540 -10.87 -7.10 52.26
C ALA A 540 -9.92 -7.34 53.46
N GLY A 541 -8.63 -6.99 53.33
CA GLY A 541 -7.61 -7.14 54.38
C GLY A 541 -7.30 -8.60 54.77
N ILE A 542 -7.56 -9.57 53.89
CA ILE A 542 -7.39 -11.00 54.15
C ILE A 542 -5.93 -11.41 53.91
N THR A 543 -5.37 -12.28 54.76
CA THR A 543 -4.07 -12.92 54.55
C THR A 543 -4.05 -14.29 55.21
N MET A 544 -3.81 -15.36 54.43
CA MET A 544 -3.93 -16.75 54.86
C MET A 544 -2.77 -17.61 54.34
N PRO A 545 -1.81 -18.01 55.19
CA PRO A 545 -0.72 -18.93 54.82
C PRO A 545 -1.06 -20.40 55.14
N GLU A 546 -0.73 -21.32 54.23
CA GLU A 546 -0.81 -22.78 54.40
C GLU A 546 0.54 -23.44 54.01
N PRO A 547 1.12 -24.35 54.83
CA PRO A 547 2.45 -24.91 54.61
C PRO A 547 2.45 -26.14 53.67
N THR A 548 3.18 -26.05 52.56
CA THR A 548 3.28 -27.08 51.50
C THR A 548 4.72 -27.62 51.38
N THR A 549 4.92 -28.83 50.84
CA THR A 549 6.25 -29.45 50.67
C THR A 549 6.23 -30.42 49.49
N LEU A 550 7.15 -30.25 48.53
CA LEU A 550 7.12 -30.92 47.23
C LEU A 550 8.52 -31.40 46.80
N GLU A 551 8.59 -32.58 46.18
CA GLU A 551 9.77 -33.10 45.50
C GLU A 551 10.04 -32.32 44.18
N SER A 552 11.21 -32.51 43.56
CA SER A 552 11.60 -31.83 42.31
C SER A 552 10.57 -32.04 41.19
N GLY A 553 10.01 -30.94 40.66
CA GLY A 553 9.03 -30.93 39.56
C GLY A 553 7.59 -31.32 39.92
N GLU A 554 7.34 -31.69 41.18
CA GLU A 554 6.03 -32.11 41.70
C GLU A 554 5.06 -30.91 41.82
N GLN A 555 3.76 -31.15 41.57
CA GLN A 555 2.69 -30.16 41.72
C GLN A 555 1.68 -30.59 42.81
N GLU A 556 1.18 -29.63 43.59
CA GLU A 556 0.04 -29.83 44.50
C GLU A 556 -0.94 -28.65 44.44
N THR A 557 -2.25 -28.93 44.57
CA THR A 557 -3.28 -27.90 44.73
C THR A 557 -3.43 -27.52 46.20
N VAL A 558 -3.28 -26.23 46.50
CA VAL A 558 -3.51 -25.65 47.84
C VAL A 558 -4.84 -24.89 47.83
N SER A 559 -5.68 -25.13 48.84
CA SER A 559 -7.04 -24.60 48.93
C SER A 559 -7.24 -23.75 50.19
N PHE A 560 -7.66 -22.50 50.02
CA PHE A 560 -7.91 -21.53 51.09
C PHE A 560 -9.41 -21.28 51.25
N THR A 561 -9.99 -21.52 52.44
CA THR A 561 -11.43 -21.28 52.69
C THR A 561 -11.67 -19.87 53.22
N VAL A 562 -12.43 -19.06 52.48
CA VAL A 562 -12.81 -17.68 52.84
C VAL A 562 -14.30 -17.64 53.20
N ASP A 563 -14.66 -16.89 54.25
CA ASP A 563 -16.06 -16.71 54.68
C ASP A 563 -16.47 -15.23 54.55
N PRO A 564 -17.44 -14.88 53.67
CA PRO A 564 -17.92 -13.50 53.50
C PRO A 564 -18.38 -12.84 54.80
N ASP A 565 -19.06 -13.60 55.68
CA ASP A 565 -19.60 -13.13 56.96
C ASP A 565 -18.50 -12.78 57.99
N GLU A 566 -17.28 -13.34 57.86
CA GLU A 566 -16.14 -13.02 58.74
C GLU A 566 -15.27 -11.86 58.19
N HIS A 567 -15.48 -11.45 56.94
CA HIS A 567 -14.62 -10.49 56.21
C HIS A 567 -15.35 -9.25 55.66
N ASP A 568 -16.65 -9.06 55.97
CA ASP A 568 -17.46 -7.91 55.56
C ASP A 568 -17.46 -7.67 54.01
N LEU A 569 -17.53 -8.74 53.20
CA LEU A 569 -17.51 -8.63 51.73
C LEU A 569 -18.83 -8.06 51.17
N GLU A 570 -18.74 -6.99 50.36
CA GLU A 570 -19.89 -6.31 49.75
C GLU A 570 -20.33 -6.95 48.41
N ALA A 571 -21.62 -7.23 48.26
CA ALA A 571 -22.21 -7.78 47.02
C ALA A 571 -22.29 -6.74 45.90
N GLY A 572 -22.10 -7.17 44.65
CA GLY A 572 -21.86 -6.33 43.48
C GLY A 572 -20.40 -5.93 43.28
N THR A 573 -19.46 -6.49 44.07
CA THR A 573 -18.04 -6.08 44.07
C THR A 573 -17.15 -7.19 43.54
N VAL A 574 -16.20 -6.82 42.67
CA VAL A 574 -15.07 -7.67 42.27
C VAL A 574 -13.91 -7.44 43.25
N TYR A 575 -13.38 -8.51 43.84
CA TYR A 575 -12.25 -8.48 44.76
C TYR A 575 -11.00 -9.08 44.11
N GLU A 576 -9.92 -8.30 44.02
CA GLU A 576 -8.60 -8.79 43.62
C GLU A 576 -7.93 -9.58 44.76
N TYR A 577 -7.29 -10.70 44.40
CA TYR A 577 -6.51 -11.53 45.29
C TYR A 577 -5.18 -11.96 44.66
N ASN A 578 -4.20 -12.24 45.50
CA ASN A 578 -2.89 -12.72 45.10
C ASN A 578 -2.60 -14.02 45.84
N VAL A 579 -2.16 -15.05 45.13
CA VAL A 579 -1.53 -16.24 45.75
C VAL A 579 -0.03 -16.16 45.52
N THR A 580 0.73 -16.40 46.59
CA THR A 580 2.19 -16.27 46.64
C THR A 580 2.80 -17.50 47.31
N ALA A 581 4.08 -17.81 47.03
CA ALA A 581 4.78 -18.96 47.59
C ALA A 581 6.17 -18.58 48.12
N GLY A 582 6.19 -17.74 49.16
CA GLY A 582 7.38 -17.04 49.64
C GLY A 582 7.27 -15.55 49.32
N GLU A 583 8.20 -15.02 48.53
CA GLU A 583 8.11 -13.64 47.99
C GLU A 583 7.61 -13.61 46.52
N GLU A 584 7.61 -14.74 45.82
CA GLU A 584 7.09 -14.90 44.45
C GLU A 584 5.58 -15.19 44.40
N GLY A 585 4.94 -14.85 43.28
CA GLY A 585 3.52 -15.07 42.99
C GLY A 585 3.14 -14.64 41.58
N LEU A 586 1.87 -14.79 41.23
CA LEU A 586 1.32 -14.44 39.90
C LEU A 586 1.50 -12.94 39.60
N SER A 587 1.75 -12.58 38.33
CA SER A 587 2.00 -11.19 37.93
C SER A 587 0.74 -10.30 37.93
N GLU A 588 -0.40 -10.87 37.54
CA GLU A 588 -1.71 -10.22 37.59
C GLU A 588 -2.51 -10.92 38.70
N PRO A 589 -3.17 -10.16 39.60
CA PRO A 589 -3.99 -10.75 40.64
C PRO A 589 -5.15 -11.53 40.01
N GLY A 590 -5.59 -12.59 40.69
CA GLY A 590 -6.89 -13.19 40.41
C GLY A 590 -8.00 -12.28 40.91
N SER A 591 -9.21 -12.45 40.37
CA SER A 591 -10.39 -11.72 40.80
C SER A 591 -11.59 -12.65 40.93
N PHE A 592 -12.39 -12.45 41.98
CA PHE A 592 -13.69 -13.10 42.12
C PHE A 592 -14.76 -12.04 42.36
N TYR A 593 -15.96 -12.30 41.85
CA TYR A 593 -17.11 -11.42 42.03
C TYR A 593 -18.01 -11.95 43.15
N VAL A 594 -18.29 -11.08 44.12
CA VAL A 594 -19.26 -11.35 45.21
C VAL A 594 -20.60 -10.75 44.78
N GLY A 595 -21.64 -11.56 44.65
CA GLY A 595 -22.99 -11.13 44.26
C GLY A 595 -24.09 -11.66 45.18
N LYS A 596 -25.30 -11.14 45.03
CA LYS A 596 -26.51 -11.68 45.68
C LYS A 596 -26.95 -13.00 45.02
N PRO A 597 -27.50 -13.97 45.76
CA PRO A 597 -28.08 -15.18 45.17
C PRO A 597 -29.22 -14.87 44.18
N GLY A 598 -29.10 -15.30 42.91
CA GLY A 598 -30.02 -14.94 41.83
C GLY A 598 -29.63 -13.65 41.10
N THR A 599 -30.60 -12.98 40.49
CA THR A 599 -30.47 -11.59 39.98
C THR A 599 -30.73 -10.59 41.11
N ASN A 600 -30.08 -9.42 41.09
CA ASN A 600 -30.41 -8.31 42.00
C ASN A 600 -29.98 -6.97 41.36
N PHE A 601 -30.91 -6.26 40.73
CA PHE A 601 -30.61 -5.01 40.03
C PHE A 601 -30.61 -3.82 41.00
N VAL A 602 -29.65 -2.90 40.82
CA VAL A 602 -29.48 -1.69 41.63
C VAL A 602 -29.36 -0.48 40.71
N LEU A 603 -30.00 0.63 41.09
CA LEU A 603 -30.02 1.89 40.35
C LEU A 603 -29.06 2.91 40.99
N SER A 604 -28.37 3.67 40.17
CA SER A 604 -27.45 4.72 40.63
C SER A 604 -27.26 5.83 39.59
N ASN A 605 -26.58 6.91 39.99
CA ASN A 605 -26.18 8.03 39.13
C ASN A 605 -27.33 8.63 38.30
N GLU A 606 -28.52 8.78 38.91
CA GLU A 606 -29.67 9.37 38.23
C GLU A 606 -29.38 10.78 37.69
N ASN A 607 -29.65 10.98 36.41
CA ASN A 607 -29.39 12.21 35.67
C ASN A 607 -30.44 12.42 34.59
N VAL A 608 -30.58 13.65 34.11
CA VAL A 608 -31.61 14.05 33.15
C VAL A 608 -31.11 15.18 32.26
N THR A 609 -31.38 15.06 30.96
CA THR A 609 -31.05 16.07 29.93
C THR A 609 -32.35 16.55 29.29
N VAL A 610 -32.43 17.85 28.98
CA VAL A 610 -33.63 18.50 28.43
C VAL A 610 -33.24 19.24 27.15
N ASP A 611 -33.29 18.52 26.03
CA ASP A 611 -33.12 19.03 24.67
C ASP A 611 -34.51 18.97 23.97
N GLU A 612 -34.58 18.76 22.64
CA GLU A 612 -35.87 18.55 21.93
C GLU A 612 -36.68 17.35 22.50
N ASN A 613 -35.96 16.39 23.10
CA ASN A 613 -36.48 15.33 23.96
C ASN A 613 -35.99 15.52 25.41
N VAL A 614 -36.75 14.97 26.37
CA VAL A 614 -36.29 14.80 27.74
C VAL A 614 -35.72 13.39 27.88
N THR A 615 -34.41 13.31 28.09
CA THR A 615 -33.68 12.05 28.19
C THR A 615 -33.32 11.80 29.65
N ILE A 616 -33.99 10.82 30.27
CA ILE A 616 -33.75 10.45 31.67
C ILE A 616 -32.83 9.23 31.68
N THR A 617 -31.79 9.29 32.51
CA THR A 617 -30.70 8.31 32.55
C THR A 617 -30.44 7.83 33.98
N ALA A 618 -30.20 6.54 34.17
CA ALA A 618 -29.67 5.98 35.41
C ALA A 618 -28.77 4.77 35.10
N ASP A 619 -27.72 4.56 35.89
CA ASP A 619 -26.85 3.39 35.77
C ASP A 619 -27.50 2.19 36.46
N LEU A 620 -27.93 1.20 35.67
CA LEU A 620 -28.58 -0.02 36.14
C LEU A 620 -27.59 -1.19 36.15
N THR A 621 -27.26 -1.68 37.35
CA THR A 621 -26.24 -2.72 37.57
C THR A 621 -26.84 -3.97 38.22
N ASN A 622 -26.64 -5.14 37.61
CA ASN A 622 -27.07 -6.41 38.22
C ASN A 622 -26.01 -6.94 39.21
N THR A 623 -26.19 -6.58 40.48
CA THR A 623 -25.38 -7.03 41.63
C THR A 623 -25.67 -8.48 42.08
N GLY A 624 -26.47 -9.24 41.31
CA GLY A 624 -26.70 -10.67 41.49
C GLY A 624 -25.60 -11.54 40.88
N VAL A 625 -25.62 -12.85 41.19
CA VAL A 625 -24.75 -13.89 40.60
C VAL A 625 -25.34 -14.54 39.34
N GLU A 626 -26.65 -14.40 39.09
CA GLU A 626 -27.29 -14.90 37.87
C GLU A 626 -27.52 -13.76 36.87
N SER A 627 -27.21 -14.01 35.60
CA SER A 627 -27.62 -13.17 34.47
C SER A 627 -29.13 -13.29 34.24
N GLY A 628 -29.83 -12.18 33.99
CA GLY A 628 -31.27 -12.19 33.78
C GLY A 628 -31.82 -10.91 33.17
N SER A 629 -33.14 -10.76 33.18
CA SER A 629 -33.82 -9.57 32.69
C SER A 629 -34.95 -9.12 33.59
N GLN A 630 -35.11 -7.81 33.71
CA GLN A 630 -36.08 -7.16 34.57
C GLN A 630 -36.71 -5.99 33.82
N THR A 631 -37.99 -5.71 34.09
CA THR A 631 -38.67 -4.54 33.54
C THR A 631 -38.16 -3.30 34.27
N VAL A 632 -37.71 -2.31 33.51
CA VAL A 632 -37.45 -0.95 34.00
C VAL A 632 -38.70 -0.14 33.74
N ASP A 633 -39.37 0.24 34.81
CA ASP A 633 -40.53 1.13 34.80
C ASP A 633 -40.10 2.57 35.12
N LEU A 634 -40.80 3.55 34.52
CA LEU A 634 -40.63 4.98 34.79
C LEU A 634 -42.00 5.58 35.15
N ASP A 635 -42.03 6.31 36.27
CA ASP A 635 -43.17 7.06 36.79
C ASP A 635 -42.86 8.56 36.74
N LEU A 636 -43.81 9.39 36.30
CA LEU A 636 -43.60 10.82 36.03
C LEU A 636 -44.61 11.70 36.78
N GLU A 637 -44.14 12.42 37.79
CA GLU A 637 -44.93 13.32 38.64
C GLU A 637 -44.66 14.78 38.24
N TYR A 638 -45.68 15.49 37.76
CA TYR A 638 -45.63 16.95 37.55
C TYR A 638 -45.80 17.69 38.89
N LEU A 639 -44.95 18.69 39.15
CA LEU A 639 -44.82 19.32 40.47
C LEU A 639 -45.47 20.71 40.57
N ASP A 640 -45.69 21.36 39.43
CA ASP A 640 -46.35 22.67 39.34
C ASP A 640 -47.89 22.59 39.38
N GLU A 641 -48.58 23.74 39.45
CA GLU A 641 -50.05 23.80 39.51
C GLU A 641 -50.65 23.47 38.13
N MET A 642 -50.91 22.17 37.89
CA MET A 642 -51.36 21.60 36.61
C MET A 642 -52.57 22.36 36.01
N PRO A 643 -52.52 22.76 34.71
CA PRO A 643 -53.59 23.53 34.07
C PRO A 643 -54.95 22.86 34.18
N ALA A 644 -55.97 23.61 34.60
CA ALA A 644 -57.30 23.10 34.92
C ALA A 644 -58.14 22.60 33.72
N GLU A 645 -57.54 22.51 32.53
CA GLU A 645 -58.16 21.98 31.32
C GLU A 645 -57.58 20.62 30.90
N LEU A 646 -56.57 20.10 31.62
CA LEU A 646 -56.02 18.75 31.47
C LEU A 646 -56.45 17.87 32.66
N GLU A 647 -56.97 16.66 32.40
CA GLU A 647 -57.46 15.79 33.48
C GLU A 647 -56.32 15.09 34.27
N GLU A 648 -56.62 14.72 35.51
CA GLU A 648 -55.78 13.92 36.40
C GLU A 648 -55.55 12.53 35.76
N GLY A 649 -54.42 12.38 35.06
CA GLY A 649 -54.12 11.24 34.18
C GLY A 649 -53.66 11.61 32.75
N PHE A 650 -53.38 12.88 32.44
CA PHE A 650 -52.88 13.32 31.12
C PHE A 650 -51.64 12.55 30.61
N TYR A 651 -50.81 12.01 31.51
CA TYR A 651 -49.64 11.20 31.17
C TYR A 651 -49.86 9.68 31.23
N ASP A 652 -51.05 9.19 31.61
CA ASP A 652 -51.37 7.75 31.68
C ASP A 652 -51.30 7.06 30.29
N ASP A 653 -51.54 7.82 29.21
CA ASP A 653 -51.47 7.35 27.81
C ASP A 653 -50.14 7.72 27.10
N VAL A 654 -49.14 8.27 27.82
CA VAL A 654 -47.78 8.37 27.26
C VAL A 654 -47.19 6.97 27.19
N GLU A 655 -46.79 6.54 25.99
CA GLU A 655 -46.16 5.23 25.76
C GLU A 655 -44.71 5.22 26.28
N ILE A 656 -44.58 5.23 27.61
CA ILE A 656 -43.32 4.97 28.31
C ILE A 656 -42.85 3.57 27.89
N ASN A 657 -41.68 3.51 27.26
CA ASN A 657 -41.09 2.26 26.79
C ASN A 657 -40.53 1.46 27.98
N ALA A 658 -41.43 0.89 28.79
CA ALA A 658 -41.13 -0.03 29.88
C ALA A 658 -40.36 -1.23 29.32
N SER A 659 -39.04 -1.17 29.47
CA SER A 659 -38.11 -2.00 28.73
C SER A 659 -37.65 -3.15 29.61
N ASN A 660 -37.77 -4.38 29.10
CA ASN A 660 -37.08 -5.51 29.71
C ASN A 660 -35.59 -5.38 29.38
N VAL A 661 -34.82 -4.88 30.33
CA VAL A 661 -33.36 -4.77 30.21
C VAL A 661 -32.76 -6.08 30.68
N GLU A 662 -31.98 -6.72 29.81
CA GLU A 662 -31.18 -7.89 30.17
C GLU A 662 -29.81 -7.39 30.65
N ARG A 663 -29.31 -7.93 31.77
CA ARG A 663 -27.96 -7.69 32.29
C ARG A 663 -27.34 -9.01 32.73
N ALA A 664 -26.09 -9.24 32.37
CA ALA A 664 -25.28 -10.28 32.97
C ALA A 664 -25.03 -10.00 34.47
N PHE A 665 -24.54 -10.99 35.22
CA PHE A 665 -24.00 -10.73 36.57
C PHE A 665 -22.89 -9.66 36.48
N GLY A 666 -22.84 -8.73 37.44
CA GLY A 666 -21.85 -7.64 37.47
C GLY A 666 -22.00 -6.57 36.37
N GLU A 667 -22.83 -6.78 35.35
CA GLU A 667 -23.01 -5.82 34.26
C GLU A 667 -23.78 -4.58 34.73
N GLY A 668 -23.11 -3.43 34.62
CA GLY A 668 -23.67 -2.10 34.82
C GLY A 668 -23.56 -1.27 33.54
N ASP A 669 -24.68 -0.73 33.10
CA ASP A 669 -24.79 0.13 31.91
C ASP A 669 -26.00 1.07 32.08
N THR A 670 -25.91 2.26 31.46
CA THR A 670 -26.88 3.33 31.63
C THR A 670 -28.17 2.99 30.88
N VAL A 671 -29.29 2.89 31.60
CA VAL A 671 -30.61 2.84 30.97
C VAL A 671 -31.04 4.24 30.59
N GLU A 672 -31.34 4.42 29.31
CA GLU A 672 -31.78 5.70 28.74
C GLU A 672 -33.27 5.61 28.38
N LEU A 673 -34.06 6.51 28.95
CA LEU A 673 -35.50 6.61 28.73
C LEU A 673 -35.81 7.98 28.14
N GLU A 674 -35.90 8.04 26.81
CA GLU A 674 -36.37 9.21 26.07
C GLU A 674 -37.88 9.39 26.23
N LEU A 675 -38.28 10.52 26.81
CA LEU A 675 -39.61 11.09 26.67
C LEU A 675 -39.56 12.14 25.57
N ASN A 676 -40.52 12.12 24.64
CA ASN A 676 -40.64 13.17 23.64
C ASN A 676 -40.94 14.51 24.34
N GLY A 677 -40.04 15.48 24.24
CA GLY A 677 -40.20 16.81 24.87
C GLY A 677 -41.41 17.54 24.27
N SER A 678 -41.67 17.34 22.98
CA SER A 678 -42.87 17.80 22.29
C SER A 678 -44.16 17.03 22.67
N ASN A 679 -44.15 16.21 23.74
CA ASN A 679 -45.33 15.64 24.40
C ASN A 679 -45.46 16.08 25.90
N LEU A 680 -44.49 16.79 26.46
CA LEU A 680 -44.50 17.28 27.84
C LEU A 680 -44.93 18.75 27.90
N ILE A 681 -45.31 19.27 29.06
CA ILE A 681 -45.69 20.68 29.26
C ILE A 681 -44.47 21.41 29.87
N ALA A 682 -44.33 22.72 29.66
CA ALA A 682 -43.33 23.49 30.39
C ALA A 682 -43.63 23.53 31.92
N GLY A 683 -42.62 23.27 32.76
CA GLY A 683 -42.74 23.23 34.24
C GLY A 683 -41.79 22.25 34.95
N GLU A 684 -41.87 22.16 36.28
CA GLU A 684 -41.07 21.23 37.11
C GLU A 684 -41.67 19.80 37.18
N TYR A 685 -40.80 18.79 37.11
CA TYR A 685 -41.16 17.35 37.15
C TYR A 685 -40.22 16.55 38.08
N ASN A 686 -40.74 15.44 38.62
CA ASN A 686 -39.97 14.29 39.12
C ASN A 686 -40.13 13.10 38.16
N ALA A 687 -39.02 12.50 37.75
CA ALA A 687 -38.99 11.17 37.12
C ALA A 687 -38.46 10.14 38.12
N THR A 688 -39.23 9.08 38.39
CA THR A 688 -38.81 7.94 39.21
C THR A 688 -38.58 6.73 38.32
N ILE A 689 -37.35 6.23 38.26
CA ILE A 689 -37.01 4.96 37.62
C ILE A 689 -37.05 3.86 38.67
N SER A 690 -37.65 2.71 38.35
CA SER A 690 -37.77 1.58 39.28
C SER A 690 -37.72 0.23 38.59
N THR A 691 -37.32 -0.79 39.36
CA THR A 691 -37.42 -2.21 38.98
C THR A 691 -38.13 -3.01 40.09
N GLU A 692 -38.12 -4.35 40.06
CA GLU A 692 -38.62 -5.17 41.19
C GLU A 692 -37.70 -5.11 42.43
N ASP A 693 -36.43 -4.73 42.25
CA ASP A 693 -35.40 -4.76 43.29
C ASP A 693 -35.09 -3.37 43.90
N ASP A 694 -35.10 -2.29 43.10
CA ASP A 694 -34.64 -0.94 43.52
C ASP A 694 -35.38 0.22 42.80
N SER A 695 -35.23 1.47 43.28
CA SER A 695 -35.83 2.68 42.69
C SER A 695 -35.10 3.98 43.04
N THR A 696 -34.92 4.87 42.06
CA THR A 696 -34.34 6.23 42.24
C THR A 696 -35.18 7.31 41.56
N THR A 697 -35.05 8.58 41.99
CA THR A 697 -35.87 9.72 41.52
C THR A 697 -35.00 10.94 41.22
N VAL A 698 -35.16 11.53 40.02
CA VAL A 698 -34.49 12.76 39.58
C VAL A 698 -35.50 13.86 39.23
N SER A 699 -35.19 15.11 39.55
CA SER A 699 -36.05 16.26 39.25
C SER A 699 -35.51 17.09 38.09
N PHE A 700 -36.37 17.59 37.22
CA PHE A 700 -36.01 18.44 36.07
C PHE A 700 -37.04 19.53 35.80
N VAL A 701 -36.68 20.45 34.90
CA VAL A 701 -37.57 21.52 34.42
C VAL A 701 -37.62 21.42 32.90
N VAL A 702 -38.83 21.39 32.34
CA VAL A 702 -39.05 21.52 30.91
C VAL A 702 -39.20 23.02 30.62
N GLU A 703 -38.24 23.60 29.91
CA GLU A 703 -38.33 25.00 29.45
C GLU A 703 -39.06 25.12 28.09
N SER A 704 -39.43 23.99 27.44
CA SER A 704 -39.62 23.95 25.97
C SER A 704 -40.58 22.89 25.40
N GLY A 705 -41.32 22.16 26.24
CA GLY A 705 -42.19 21.05 25.82
C GLY A 705 -43.60 21.49 25.45
N ILE A 706 -44.21 20.81 24.45
CA ILE A 706 -45.42 21.22 23.72
C ILE A 706 -45.53 22.74 23.70
N GLU A 707 -44.66 23.36 22.95
CA GLU A 707 -44.62 24.81 22.86
C GLU A 707 -45.25 25.26 21.51
N SER A 708 -46.06 26.33 21.52
CA SER A 708 -47.31 26.56 20.76
C SER A 708 -47.19 26.84 19.25
N GLY A 709 -46.30 26.09 18.58
CA GLY A 709 -45.65 26.50 17.34
C GLY A 709 -45.83 25.61 16.10
N ARG A 710 -46.76 24.64 16.06
CA ARG A 710 -47.24 24.19 14.73
C ARG A 710 -47.88 25.40 14.03
N VAL A 711 -47.80 25.48 12.70
CA VAL A 711 -48.43 26.58 11.94
C VAL A 711 -49.92 26.28 11.82
N GLY A 712 -50.62 26.48 12.94
CA GLY A 712 -51.87 25.83 13.27
C GLY A 712 -51.86 25.42 14.73
N LEU A 713 -52.91 25.83 15.44
CA LEU A 713 -53.07 25.71 16.89
C LEU A 713 -52.90 24.25 17.32
N GLY A 714 -52.04 24.01 18.31
CA GLY A 714 -51.78 22.69 18.89
C GLY A 714 -53.03 22.05 19.50
N GLY A 715 -52.97 20.76 19.82
CA GLY A 715 -54.08 19.86 20.20
C GLY A 715 -55.35 20.53 20.73
N VAL A 716 -56.25 20.94 19.84
CA VAL A 716 -57.52 21.59 20.21
C VAL A 716 -58.58 20.50 20.42
N GLU A 717 -59.11 20.36 21.63
CA GLU A 717 -60.23 19.47 21.96
C GLU A 717 -61.34 20.23 22.70
N ASP A 718 -62.61 19.82 22.47
CA ASP A 718 -63.85 20.41 23.00
C ASP A 718 -64.06 21.94 22.84
N ALA A 719 -63.18 22.62 22.10
CA ALA A 719 -63.21 24.07 21.89
C ALA A 719 -64.11 24.51 20.71
N THR A 720 -64.43 25.81 20.70
CA THR A 720 -65.05 26.49 19.56
C THR A 720 -64.09 27.54 19.02
N ALA A 721 -63.70 27.43 17.74
CA ALA A 721 -62.84 28.42 17.10
C ALA A 721 -63.65 29.35 16.19
N ASN A 722 -63.57 30.65 16.48
CA ASN A 722 -64.20 31.74 15.75
C ASN A 722 -63.19 32.29 14.72
N VAL A 723 -63.28 31.83 13.47
CA VAL A 723 -62.40 32.21 12.36
C VAL A 723 -63.02 33.37 11.58
N THR A 724 -62.33 34.50 11.50
CA THR A 724 -62.81 35.74 10.86
C THR A 724 -61.77 36.31 9.89
N VAL A 725 -62.14 36.47 8.61
CA VAL A 725 -61.28 37.20 7.66
C VAL A 725 -61.37 38.69 7.95
N LEU A 726 -60.21 39.34 8.13
CA LEU A 726 -60.10 40.78 8.38
C LEU A 726 -59.96 41.55 7.06
N ALA A 727 -59.07 41.09 6.18
CA ALA A 727 -58.84 41.70 4.87
C ALA A 727 -58.30 40.69 3.85
N SER A 728 -58.50 40.99 2.58
CA SER A 728 -57.65 40.51 1.48
C SER A 728 -57.19 41.71 0.66
N GLN A 729 -55.92 41.71 0.25
CA GLN A 729 -55.28 42.83 -0.46
C GLN A 729 -54.59 42.40 -1.77
N MET A 730 -54.83 41.17 -2.24
CA MET A 730 -54.23 40.64 -3.48
C MET A 730 -54.87 41.25 -4.76
N SER A 731 -54.13 42.06 -5.52
CA SER A 731 -54.61 42.74 -6.75
C SER A 731 -53.86 42.31 -8.02
N GLY A 732 -54.60 42.13 -9.12
CA GLY A 732 -54.05 41.89 -10.46
C GLY A 732 -53.58 43.15 -11.19
N ALA A 733 -52.93 42.96 -12.34
CA ALA A 733 -52.45 44.06 -13.17
C ALA A 733 -53.57 44.56 -14.14
N PRO A 734 -53.90 45.86 -14.16
CA PRO A 734 -55.08 46.36 -14.87
C PRO A 734 -55.02 46.13 -16.39
N ALA A 735 -56.15 45.71 -16.97
CA ALA A 735 -56.29 45.30 -18.37
C ALA A 735 -56.27 46.45 -19.41
N GLY A 736 -55.46 47.49 -19.19
CA GLY A 736 -55.33 48.62 -20.12
C GLY A 736 -54.12 49.51 -19.85
N GLY A 737 -53.33 49.80 -20.89
CA GLY A 737 -52.34 50.88 -20.84
C GLY A 737 -53.03 52.25 -20.82
N PRO A 738 -52.54 53.24 -20.06
CA PRO A 738 -53.33 54.40 -19.65
C PRO A 738 -53.82 55.26 -20.83
N GLY A 739 -55.15 55.31 -21.00
CA GLY A 739 -55.85 56.41 -21.66
C GLY A 739 -56.07 56.31 -23.17
N THR A 740 -56.90 55.37 -23.63
CA THR A 740 -57.78 55.60 -24.79
C THR A 740 -59.21 55.11 -24.53
N THR A 741 -60.19 55.93 -24.93
CA THR A 741 -61.64 55.64 -25.03
C THR A 741 -62.48 55.42 -23.77
N GLY A 742 -62.36 56.29 -22.76
CA GLY A 742 -63.53 56.86 -22.06
C GLY A 742 -64.42 55.94 -21.22
N GLU A 743 -63.97 54.72 -20.96
CA GLU A 743 -64.42 53.80 -19.92
C GLU A 743 -63.48 53.96 -18.70
N PRO A 744 -63.91 53.60 -17.47
CA PRO A 744 -63.05 53.70 -16.28
C PRO A 744 -61.87 52.71 -16.36
N ASP A 745 -60.78 53.02 -15.66
CA ASP A 745 -59.67 52.08 -15.51
C ASP A 745 -60.11 51.00 -14.50
N GLN A 746 -60.16 49.72 -14.91
CA GLN A 746 -60.67 48.63 -14.06
C GLN A 746 -59.60 48.10 -13.09
N HIS A 747 -60.02 47.80 -11.85
CA HIS A 747 -59.17 47.23 -10.81
C HIS A 747 -59.55 45.76 -10.58
N GLU A 748 -58.72 44.86 -11.12
CA GLU A 748 -58.96 43.40 -11.09
C GLU A 748 -58.47 42.79 -9.77
N LEU A 749 -59.36 42.18 -8.99
CA LEU A 749 -59.02 41.47 -7.76
C LEU A 749 -58.66 40.01 -8.07
N ALA A 750 -57.50 39.55 -7.56
CA ALA A 750 -57.02 38.20 -7.80
C ALA A 750 -57.75 37.18 -6.91
N PRO A 751 -58.24 36.04 -7.44
CA PRO A 751 -59.11 35.16 -6.69
C PRO A 751 -58.35 34.36 -5.61
N VAL A 752 -58.84 34.46 -4.37
CA VAL A 752 -58.32 33.79 -3.17
C VAL A 752 -59.43 32.97 -2.54
N ASN A 753 -59.17 31.70 -2.22
CA ASN A 753 -60.08 30.83 -1.48
C ASN A 753 -59.46 30.49 -0.11
N LEU A 754 -60.29 30.39 0.93
CA LEU A 754 -59.87 30.01 2.30
C LEU A 754 -60.70 28.83 2.82
N SER A 755 -60.01 27.86 3.43
CA SER A 755 -60.64 26.75 4.13
C SER A 755 -60.01 26.47 5.49
N VAL A 756 -60.83 26.00 6.42
CA VAL A 756 -60.45 25.69 7.80
C VAL A 756 -60.29 24.18 7.92
N VAL A 757 -59.12 23.72 8.38
CA VAL A 757 -58.70 22.32 8.34
C VAL A 757 -58.19 21.89 9.71
N THR A 758 -58.63 20.71 10.17
CA THR A 758 -58.11 20.09 11.40
C THR A 758 -57.35 18.82 11.05
N GLU A 759 -56.14 18.66 11.56
CA GLU A 759 -55.34 17.45 11.39
C GLU A 759 -55.28 16.65 12.69
N ARG A 760 -55.53 15.33 12.59
CA ARG A 760 -55.39 14.37 13.69
C ARG A 760 -54.66 13.13 13.17
N ASN A 761 -53.61 12.68 13.85
CA ASN A 761 -52.83 11.48 13.49
C ASN A 761 -52.39 11.42 12.01
N GLY A 762 -51.94 12.55 11.44
CA GLY A 762 -51.54 12.66 10.03
C GLY A 762 -52.70 12.67 9.01
N VAL A 763 -53.94 12.90 9.47
CA VAL A 763 -55.14 12.93 8.62
C VAL A 763 -55.81 14.30 8.67
N SER A 764 -55.60 15.10 7.61
CA SER A 764 -56.20 16.42 7.43
C SER A 764 -57.68 16.33 7.06
N ASN A 765 -58.54 17.03 7.79
CA ASN A 765 -59.99 17.08 7.57
C ASN A 765 -60.46 18.54 7.41
N LYS A 766 -60.95 18.91 6.22
CA LYS A 766 -61.54 20.24 6.00
C LYS A 766 -62.87 20.35 6.76
N LYS A 767 -62.94 21.23 7.75
CA LYS A 767 -64.12 21.51 8.59
C LYS A 767 -65.03 22.57 7.97
N TYR A 768 -64.46 23.58 7.33
CA TYR A 768 -65.19 24.69 6.70
C TYR A 768 -64.49 25.21 5.44
N GLU A 769 -65.24 25.84 4.56
CA GLU A 769 -64.79 26.47 3.31
C GLU A 769 -65.58 27.77 3.15
N PHE A 770 -64.90 28.91 3.06
CA PHE A 770 -65.57 30.20 2.90
C PHE A 770 -66.01 30.36 1.44
N SER A 771 -67.27 30.79 1.23
CA SER A 771 -67.89 30.87 -0.09
C SER A 771 -68.46 32.27 -0.36
N ASN A 772 -68.17 32.84 -1.53
CA ASN A 772 -68.68 34.14 -1.95
C ASN A 772 -70.21 34.24 -1.81
N LYS A 773 -70.71 35.34 -1.24
CA LYS A 773 -72.15 35.59 -1.06
C LYS A 773 -72.85 35.93 -2.39
N TYR A 774 -72.08 36.26 -3.43
CA TYR A 774 -72.54 36.49 -4.80
C TYR A 774 -72.44 35.22 -5.66
N GLY A 775 -71.29 34.54 -5.69
CA GLY A 775 -71.13 33.25 -6.36
C GLY A 775 -69.71 32.65 -6.29
N GLY A 776 -69.61 31.31 -6.18
CA GLY A 776 -68.33 30.62 -6.12
C GLY A 776 -67.60 30.70 -4.77
N ASP A 777 -66.31 30.35 -4.78
CA ASP A 777 -65.51 30.11 -3.57
C ASP A 777 -64.42 31.18 -3.34
N ASN A 778 -64.31 32.16 -4.25
CA ASN A 778 -63.39 33.30 -4.14
C ASN A 778 -63.88 34.29 -3.08
N ILE A 779 -63.12 34.47 -2.00
CA ILE A 779 -63.43 35.43 -0.93
C ILE A 779 -62.86 36.83 -1.19
N ASN A 780 -61.88 37.00 -2.09
CA ASN A 780 -61.32 38.32 -2.43
C ASN A 780 -62.29 39.08 -3.35
N THR A 781 -63.06 39.98 -2.74
CA THR A 781 -64.24 40.65 -3.28
C THR A 781 -64.36 42.04 -2.68
N TYR A 782 -65.27 42.89 -3.19
CA TYR A 782 -65.44 44.27 -2.70
C TYR A 782 -65.83 44.42 -1.21
N ASP A 783 -66.22 43.33 -0.53
CA ASP A 783 -66.49 43.31 0.92
C ASP A 783 -65.25 43.02 1.79
N SER A 784 -64.32 42.19 1.30
CA SER A 784 -63.07 41.82 1.99
C SER A 784 -61.90 42.71 1.58
N TRP A 785 -61.98 43.33 0.41
CA TRP A 785 -61.07 44.36 -0.05
C TRP A 785 -61.28 45.68 0.71
N GLN A 786 -60.18 46.30 1.14
CA GLN A 786 -60.17 47.57 1.85
C GLN A 786 -59.25 48.58 1.13
N GLU A 787 -59.74 49.80 0.86
CA GLU A 787 -58.95 50.86 0.19
C GLU A 787 -58.61 52.05 1.11
N LYS A 788 -57.41 52.63 0.89
CA LYS A 788 -56.98 53.91 1.48
C LYS A 788 -57.66 55.13 0.83
N GLY A 789 -58.93 55.34 1.16
CA GLY A 789 -59.63 56.58 0.81
C GLY A 789 -61.11 56.61 1.14
N ASP A 790 -61.78 55.47 1.05
CA ASP A 790 -63.20 55.34 1.41
C ASP A 790 -63.37 55.24 2.94
N THR A 791 -63.89 56.32 3.53
CA THR A 791 -64.13 56.42 4.98
C THR A 791 -65.61 56.33 5.35
N ASP A 792 -66.51 56.16 4.37
CA ASP A 792 -67.96 56.10 4.59
C ASP A 792 -68.51 54.66 4.64
N LYS A 793 -67.69 53.63 4.31
CA LYS A 793 -67.99 52.20 4.60
C LYS A 793 -68.08 51.95 6.11
N VAL A 794 -69.31 51.89 6.64
CA VAL A 794 -69.62 51.26 7.93
C VAL A 794 -69.78 49.74 7.72
N PRO A 795 -69.05 48.86 8.43
CA PRO A 795 -69.21 47.41 8.30
C PRO A 795 -70.58 46.93 8.81
N ASP A 796 -71.52 46.68 7.90
CA ASP A 796 -72.85 46.16 8.20
C ASP A 796 -72.78 44.62 8.38
N GLN A 797 -72.25 44.21 9.55
CA GLN A 797 -71.91 42.83 9.97
C GLN A 797 -70.89 42.11 9.05
N ASN A 798 -69.64 41.95 9.51
CA ASN A 798 -68.59 41.24 8.77
C ASN A 798 -69.10 39.86 8.29
N PRO A 799 -69.26 39.62 6.97
CA PRO A 799 -69.85 38.40 6.44
C PRO A 799 -68.88 37.22 6.43
N TRP A 800 -67.59 37.45 6.74
CA TRP A 800 -66.51 36.47 6.64
C TRP A 800 -66.06 35.92 8.01
N ALA A 801 -67.01 35.76 8.93
CA ALA A 801 -66.83 35.09 10.21
C ALA A 801 -67.57 33.74 10.26
N THR A 802 -66.95 32.72 10.83
CA THR A 802 -67.53 31.39 11.07
C THR A 802 -67.07 30.82 12.41
N SER A 803 -67.93 30.07 13.09
CA SER A 803 -67.58 29.32 14.31
C SER A 803 -67.58 27.84 13.99
N ILE A 804 -66.46 27.14 14.27
CA ILE A 804 -66.35 25.70 14.14
C ILE A 804 -66.13 25.02 15.50
N ASN A 805 -66.80 23.89 15.72
CA ASN A 805 -66.60 23.06 16.89
C ASN A 805 -65.53 22.00 16.60
N ILE A 806 -64.64 21.76 17.57
CA ILE A 806 -63.62 20.72 17.49
C ILE A 806 -63.88 19.74 18.63
N GLU A 807 -64.60 18.65 18.31
CA GLU A 807 -65.09 17.65 19.27
C GLU A 807 -64.06 16.55 19.61
N GLU A 808 -62.84 16.63 19.07
CA GLU A 808 -61.77 15.65 19.20
C GLU A 808 -60.40 16.33 18.98
N GLU A 809 -59.41 16.02 19.82
CA GLU A 809 -58.09 16.65 19.84
C GLU A 809 -57.43 16.68 18.46
N SER A 810 -57.26 17.88 17.90
CA SER A 810 -56.76 18.06 16.54
C SER A 810 -55.94 19.35 16.42
N THR A 811 -54.88 19.35 15.60
CA THR A 811 -54.21 20.60 15.19
C THR A 811 -55.16 21.40 14.29
N LEU A 812 -55.53 22.64 14.66
CA LEU A 812 -56.39 23.51 13.84
C LEU A 812 -55.54 24.47 13.00
N THR A 813 -55.67 24.41 11.66
CA THR A 813 -55.01 25.36 10.77
C THR A 813 -55.90 25.84 9.62
N LEU A 814 -55.35 26.75 8.81
CA LEU A 814 -55.98 27.39 7.68
C LEU A 814 -55.22 27.03 6.40
N ALA A 815 -55.96 26.53 5.40
CA ALA A 815 -55.43 26.24 4.07
C ALA A 815 -56.03 27.23 3.06
N ALA A 816 -55.17 28.07 2.49
CA ALA A 816 -55.51 29.11 1.55
C ALA A 816 -54.94 28.80 0.15
N THR A 817 -55.66 29.16 -0.91
CA THR A 817 -55.20 28.93 -2.30
C THR A 817 -55.50 30.15 -3.17
N SER A 818 -54.52 30.56 -3.98
CA SER A 818 -54.69 31.62 -4.98
C SER A 818 -54.46 31.09 -6.41
N SER A 819 -55.01 31.80 -7.39
CA SER A 819 -54.85 31.50 -8.82
C SER A 819 -54.24 32.66 -9.60
N ASN A 820 -53.48 32.31 -10.63
CA ASN A 820 -52.63 33.21 -11.43
C ASN A 820 -53.37 34.46 -11.96
N PRO A 821 -52.79 35.68 -11.86
CA PRO A 821 -53.34 36.89 -12.45
C PRO A 821 -53.44 36.82 -13.98
N ILE A 822 -54.63 36.39 -14.43
CA ILE A 822 -55.35 36.84 -15.64
C ILE A 822 -54.43 37.12 -16.84
N PRO A 823 -54.13 36.12 -17.70
CA PRO A 823 -53.71 36.44 -19.06
C PRO A 823 -54.80 37.29 -19.73
N GLN A 824 -54.44 38.51 -20.18
CA GLN A 824 -55.37 39.54 -20.67
C GLN A 824 -56.60 38.95 -21.36
N ASN A 825 -57.81 39.29 -20.86
CA ASN A 825 -59.12 38.75 -21.26
C ASN A 825 -59.57 37.42 -20.57
N ALA A 826 -58.98 36.99 -19.44
CA ALA A 826 -59.41 35.74 -18.80
C ALA A 826 -60.84 35.82 -18.21
N CYS A 827 -61.20 36.92 -17.54
CA CYS A 827 -62.53 37.13 -16.95
C CYS A 827 -63.57 37.71 -17.94
N ASN A 828 -63.42 37.48 -19.25
CA ASN A 828 -64.27 38.07 -20.31
C ASN A 828 -65.74 37.57 -20.38
N ASP A 829 -66.25 36.91 -19.34
CA ASP A 829 -67.66 36.47 -19.23
C ASP A 829 -68.31 37.01 -17.94
N TYR A 830 -67.89 38.20 -17.49
CA TYR A 830 -68.52 38.97 -16.41
C TYR A 830 -70.03 39.17 -16.66
N SER A 831 -70.82 38.97 -15.62
CA SER A 831 -72.22 39.38 -15.55
C SER A 831 -72.37 40.79 -14.95
N GLU A 832 -73.56 41.40 -15.09
CA GLU A 832 -73.91 42.64 -14.37
C GLU A 832 -74.06 42.43 -12.84
N GLU A 833 -73.87 41.20 -12.33
CA GLU A 833 -73.90 40.87 -10.90
C GLU A 833 -72.48 40.78 -10.29
N ASP A 834 -71.43 40.72 -11.13
CA ASP A 834 -70.00 40.60 -10.73
C ASP A 834 -69.26 41.96 -10.68
N THR A 835 -69.97 43.06 -10.96
CA THR A 835 -69.44 44.44 -10.98
C THR A 835 -70.22 45.30 -9.98
N HIS A 836 -69.54 45.81 -8.94
CA HIS A 836 -70.18 46.73 -7.99
C HIS A 836 -70.05 48.18 -8.47
N PRO A 837 -71.15 48.93 -8.70
CA PRO A 837 -71.15 50.22 -9.41
C PRO A 837 -70.76 51.43 -8.54
N ASP A 838 -70.05 51.20 -7.43
CA ASP A 838 -69.57 52.27 -6.54
C ASP A 838 -68.12 52.61 -6.89
N TYR A 839 -67.95 53.73 -7.59
CA TYR A 839 -66.68 54.24 -8.08
C TYR A 839 -65.75 54.69 -6.95
N THR A 840 -64.53 54.15 -6.88
CA THR A 840 -63.49 54.62 -5.95
C THR A 840 -62.53 55.59 -6.62
N ILE A 841 -62.13 56.65 -5.90
CA ILE A 841 -61.38 57.78 -6.47
C ILE A 841 -59.90 57.71 -6.06
N GLY A 842 -59.08 57.10 -6.92
CA GLY A 842 -57.64 57.00 -6.73
C GLY A 842 -56.87 58.16 -7.37
N LEU A 843 -55.68 58.48 -6.83
CA LEU A 843 -54.77 59.50 -7.38
C LEU A 843 -53.60 58.87 -8.18
N LEU A 844 -53.81 58.62 -9.47
CA LEU A 844 -52.69 58.34 -10.39
C LEU A 844 -52.16 59.64 -11.02
N PHE A 845 -50.86 59.90 -10.83
CA PHE A 845 -50.15 61.06 -11.39
C PHE A 845 -50.84 62.43 -11.12
N GLU A 846 -51.23 62.67 -9.86
CA GLU A 846 -51.92 63.89 -9.41
C GLU A 846 -53.29 64.15 -10.08
N ARG A 847 -53.93 63.10 -10.63
CA ARG A 847 -55.31 63.15 -11.12
C ARG A 847 -56.19 62.14 -10.38
N GLU A 848 -57.39 62.59 -10.01
CA GLU A 848 -58.52 61.74 -9.67
C GLU A 848 -58.87 60.86 -10.88
N ILE A 849 -58.97 59.55 -10.65
CA ILE A 849 -59.48 58.53 -11.57
C ILE A 849 -60.49 57.69 -10.79
N GLU A 850 -61.66 57.47 -11.41
CA GLU A 850 -62.70 56.58 -10.91
C GLU A 850 -62.38 55.14 -11.37
N PHE A 851 -62.16 54.24 -10.43
CA PHE A 851 -61.95 52.80 -10.68
C PHE A 851 -63.26 52.03 -10.48
N GLU A 852 -63.50 51.03 -11.33
CA GLU A 852 -64.50 49.99 -11.10
C GLU A 852 -63.77 48.73 -10.60
N HIS A 853 -64.17 48.23 -9.43
CA HIS A 853 -63.68 46.95 -8.91
C HIS A 853 -64.29 45.80 -9.70
N THR A 854 -63.51 44.76 -10.00
CA THR A 854 -64.05 43.53 -10.58
C THR A 854 -63.26 42.31 -10.11
N TRP A 855 -63.97 41.24 -9.74
CA TRP A 855 -63.38 39.97 -9.31
C TRP A 855 -63.80 38.84 -10.27
N CYS A 856 -63.09 37.71 -10.20
CA CYS A 856 -63.39 36.54 -11.02
C CYS A 856 -64.03 35.45 -10.15
N ASP A 857 -65.20 34.94 -10.56
CA ASP A 857 -66.00 33.96 -9.80
C ASP A 857 -65.46 32.52 -9.91
N LYS A 858 -64.65 32.23 -10.95
CA LYS A 858 -64.07 30.90 -11.22
C LYS A 858 -62.71 30.96 -11.92
N VAL A 859 -61.84 30.04 -11.55
CA VAL A 859 -60.50 29.82 -12.09
C VAL A 859 -60.23 28.31 -12.12
N GLU A 860 -59.70 27.79 -13.23
CA GLU A 860 -59.45 26.34 -13.41
C GLU A 860 -57.99 25.93 -13.14
N GLU A 861 -57.08 26.88 -12.87
CA GLU A 861 -55.66 26.63 -12.57
C GLU A 861 -55.23 27.35 -11.27
N THR A 862 -54.91 26.59 -10.22
CA THR A 862 -54.32 27.10 -8.97
C THR A 862 -52.84 27.44 -9.18
N TRP A 863 -52.37 28.55 -8.60
CA TRP A 863 -50.97 28.98 -8.70
C TRP A 863 -50.19 28.65 -7.43
N ILE A 864 -50.55 29.24 -6.29
CA ILE A 864 -49.84 29.05 -5.02
C ILE A 864 -50.81 28.50 -3.97
N PRO A 865 -50.69 27.21 -3.60
CA PRO A 865 -51.34 26.65 -2.42
C PRO A 865 -50.48 26.89 -1.17
N VAL A 866 -51.10 27.44 -0.14
CA VAL A 866 -50.51 27.62 1.20
C VAL A 866 -51.33 26.76 2.16
N ASP A 867 -50.88 25.53 2.39
CA ASP A 867 -51.58 24.51 3.19
C ASP A 867 -50.62 23.93 4.22
N ALA A 868 -50.72 24.46 5.45
CA ALA A 868 -49.86 24.10 6.56
C ALA A 868 -50.01 22.65 7.03
N THR A 869 -51.16 21.97 6.80
CA THR A 869 -51.26 20.52 7.11
C THR A 869 -50.41 19.66 6.17
N THR A 870 -50.07 20.18 4.99
CA THR A 870 -49.27 19.42 4.01
C THR A 870 -47.76 19.67 4.11
N GLY A 871 -47.32 20.53 5.05
CA GLY A 871 -45.92 20.92 5.21
C GLY A 871 -45.36 21.70 4.02
N LYS A 872 -46.21 22.37 3.23
CA LYS A 872 -45.83 23.04 1.98
C LYS A 872 -46.05 24.54 2.05
N SER A 873 -45.17 25.27 1.38
CA SER A 873 -45.21 26.74 1.33
C SER A 873 -45.18 27.36 2.73
N LEU A 874 -44.48 26.75 3.69
CA LEU A 874 -44.51 27.20 5.09
C LEU A 874 -43.92 28.61 5.28
N GLN A 875 -43.04 29.05 4.38
CA GLN A 875 -42.54 30.44 4.33
C GLN A 875 -43.66 31.48 4.08
N ASN A 876 -44.75 31.08 3.39
CA ASN A 876 -45.84 31.93 2.91
C ASN A 876 -46.91 32.26 3.95
N VAL A 877 -46.80 31.77 5.19
CA VAL A 877 -47.78 32.02 6.25
C VAL A 877 -47.09 32.33 7.57
N ARG A 878 -47.64 33.26 8.33
CA ARG A 878 -47.26 33.52 9.72
C ARG A 878 -48.48 33.40 10.62
N VAL A 879 -48.31 32.70 11.73
CA VAL A 879 -49.18 32.82 12.90
C VAL A 879 -48.51 33.77 13.89
N ARG A 880 -49.33 34.56 14.60
CA ARG A 880 -48.94 35.42 15.71
C ARG A 880 -49.93 35.21 16.85
N SER A 881 -49.42 35.16 18.08
CA SER A 881 -50.17 34.96 19.33
C SER A 881 -49.96 36.16 20.26
N ALA A 882 -50.51 36.11 21.47
CA ALA A 882 -50.20 37.06 22.54
C ALA A 882 -48.69 37.09 22.89
N GLU A 883 -48.00 35.94 22.90
CA GLU A 883 -46.56 35.89 23.21
C GLU A 883 -45.71 36.26 21.98
N ASN A 884 -46.00 35.65 20.83
CA ASN A 884 -45.38 36.03 19.55
C ASN A 884 -46.19 37.15 18.88
N ASN A 885 -46.27 38.31 19.52
CA ASN A 885 -47.06 39.47 19.09
C ASN A 885 -46.33 40.40 18.09
N THR A 886 -45.13 40.06 17.64
CA THR A 886 -44.30 40.98 16.82
C THR A 886 -44.61 40.91 15.32
N VAL A 887 -45.09 42.02 14.76
CA VAL A 887 -45.23 42.23 13.31
C VAL A 887 -44.32 43.40 12.91
N PRO A 888 -43.38 43.23 11.97
CA PRO A 888 -42.57 44.35 11.48
C PRO A 888 -43.42 45.26 10.60
N VAL A 889 -42.99 46.52 10.41
CA VAL A 889 -43.68 47.48 9.53
C VAL A 889 -43.44 47.09 8.06
N LEU A 890 -44.33 46.26 7.52
CA LEU A 890 -44.33 45.83 6.11
C LEU A 890 -44.86 46.97 5.22
N GLN A 891 -44.34 47.09 4.00
CA GLN A 891 -44.84 48.08 3.04
C GLN A 891 -45.84 47.43 2.09
N PRO A 892 -47.00 48.08 1.80
CA PRO A 892 -47.96 47.53 0.86
C PRO A 892 -47.39 47.57 -0.57
N ALA A 893 -47.85 46.66 -1.44
CA ALA A 893 -47.40 46.60 -2.83
C ALA A 893 -47.66 47.92 -3.59
N ASN A 894 -48.77 48.59 -3.28
CA ASN A 894 -49.17 49.87 -3.86
C ASN A 894 -49.71 50.86 -2.82
N ASN A 895 -50.00 52.09 -3.25
CA ASN A 895 -50.44 53.17 -2.36
C ASN A 895 -51.97 53.25 -2.11
N ILE A 896 -52.76 52.27 -2.58
CA ILE A 896 -54.21 52.19 -2.33
C ILE A 896 -54.57 51.02 -1.40
N GLN A 897 -53.73 49.99 -1.33
CA GLN A 897 -53.77 48.91 -0.35
C GLN A 897 -53.40 49.37 1.07
N PHE A 898 -53.89 48.67 2.08
CA PHE A 898 -53.37 48.70 3.45
C PHE A 898 -52.22 47.69 3.64
N SER A 899 -51.22 48.03 4.45
CA SER A 899 -50.27 47.04 4.98
C SER A 899 -50.88 46.27 6.14
N ALA A 900 -50.24 45.16 6.52
CA ALA A 900 -50.76 44.28 7.57
C ALA A 900 -50.98 44.99 8.91
N ASP A 901 -50.03 45.82 9.33
CA ASP A 901 -50.11 46.62 10.56
C ASP A 901 -51.28 47.61 10.55
N GLU A 902 -51.56 48.27 9.42
CA GLU A 902 -52.71 49.19 9.30
C GLU A 902 -54.07 48.46 9.30
N VAL A 903 -54.14 47.22 8.78
CA VAL A 903 -55.36 46.37 8.90
C VAL A 903 -55.60 46.00 10.36
N LEU A 904 -54.54 45.60 11.07
CA LEU A 904 -54.62 45.18 12.46
C LEU A 904 -54.92 46.35 13.40
N GLU A 905 -54.36 47.54 13.15
CA GLU A 905 -54.74 48.80 13.83
C GLU A 905 -56.23 49.11 13.65
N LYS A 906 -56.76 48.94 12.44
CA LYS A 906 -58.14 49.29 12.12
C LYS A 906 -59.16 48.38 12.81
N GLU A 907 -58.89 47.08 12.87
CA GLU A 907 -59.76 46.12 13.57
C GLU A 907 -59.52 46.13 15.09
N GLY A 908 -58.46 46.78 15.57
CA GLY A 908 -58.21 47.09 16.98
C GLY A 908 -57.21 46.17 17.70
N LEU A 909 -56.51 45.31 16.95
CA LEU A 909 -55.62 44.25 17.46
C LEU A 909 -54.15 44.70 17.53
N TRP A 910 -53.87 45.98 17.79
CA TRP A 910 -52.53 46.58 17.61
C TRP A 910 -52.24 47.73 18.59
N ASP A 911 -51.15 47.61 19.34
CA ASP A 911 -50.63 48.66 20.21
C ASP A 911 -49.69 49.61 19.45
N ASN A 912 -50.21 50.79 19.14
CA ASN A 912 -49.50 51.91 18.54
C ASN A 912 -48.34 52.48 19.38
N GLU A 913 -48.28 52.29 20.71
CA GLU A 913 -47.14 52.76 21.52
C GLU A 913 -45.95 51.79 21.48
N ASN A 914 -46.19 50.48 21.37
CA ASN A 914 -45.14 49.44 21.37
C ASN A 914 -44.82 48.86 19.97
N GLN A 915 -45.69 49.06 18.97
CA GLN A 915 -45.60 48.46 17.63
C GLN A 915 -45.68 46.92 17.66
N THR A 916 -46.64 46.41 18.40
CA THR A 916 -46.94 44.98 18.59
C THR A 916 -48.44 44.73 18.47
N LEU A 917 -48.82 43.49 18.20
CA LEU A 917 -50.20 43.04 18.32
C LEU A 917 -50.70 43.19 19.77
N ASP A 918 -52.00 43.48 19.91
CA ASP A 918 -52.74 43.49 21.17
C ASP A 918 -53.82 42.40 21.02
N LEU A 919 -53.55 41.22 21.57
CA LEU A 919 -54.33 39.99 21.46
C LEU A 919 -54.46 39.36 22.85
N ASP A 920 -55.63 38.83 23.20
CA ASP A 920 -55.77 37.98 24.38
C ASP A 920 -55.05 36.61 24.16
N GLU A 921 -54.73 35.89 25.25
CA GLU A 921 -53.96 34.62 25.23
C GLU A 921 -54.52 33.53 24.30
N ASN A 922 -55.80 33.65 23.94
CA ASN A 922 -56.54 32.71 23.09
C ASN A 922 -56.86 33.26 21.67
N GLU A 923 -56.28 34.40 21.30
CA GLU A 923 -56.45 35.09 20.02
C GLU A 923 -55.19 34.99 19.13
N PHE A 924 -55.39 34.73 17.84
CA PHE A 924 -54.32 34.44 16.90
C PHE A 924 -54.54 35.09 15.53
N VAL A 925 -53.48 35.65 14.96
CA VAL A 925 -53.51 36.28 13.63
C VAL A 925 -52.71 35.46 12.62
N PHE A 926 -53.36 35.01 11.56
CA PHE A 926 -52.76 34.37 10.40
C PHE A 926 -52.56 35.41 9.28
N LEU A 927 -51.31 35.64 8.89
CA LEU A 927 -50.94 36.51 7.75
C LEU A 927 -50.41 35.65 6.60
N PHE A 928 -50.98 35.79 5.42
CA PHE A 928 -50.60 35.02 4.23
C PHE A 928 -49.93 35.89 3.16
N GLU A 929 -48.94 35.30 2.49
CA GLU A 929 -48.28 35.79 1.29
C GLU A 929 -48.58 34.83 0.13
N MET A 930 -49.27 35.30 -0.90
CA MET A 930 -49.87 34.48 -1.95
C MET A 930 -49.46 34.92 -3.36
N THR A 931 -48.61 35.95 -3.50
CA THR A 931 -48.01 36.34 -4.79
C THR A 931 -46.63 35.73 -5.03
N GLN A 932 -45.87 35.41 -3.96
CA GLN A 932 -44.50 34.87 -4.07
C GLN A 932 -44.47 33.34 -3.89
N GLU A 933 -43.72 32.66 -4.75
CA GLU A 933 -43.39 31.23 -4.56
C GLU A 933 -42.30 31.09 -3.47
N PRO A 934 -42.33 30.02 -2.64
CA PRO A 934 -41.32 29.80 -1.60
C PRO A 934 -39.92 29.59 -2.20
N VAL A 935 -38.91 30.07 -1.48
CA VAL A 935 -37.50 29.98 -1.84
C VAL A 935 -36.92 28.65 -1.34
N ASP A 936 -36.31 27.88 -2.24
CA ASP A 936 -35.70 26.57 -1.93
C ASP A 936 -34.32 26.74 -1.28
N ASP A 937 -34.30 27.28 -0.05
CA ASP A 937 -33.11 27.54 0.77
C ASP A 937 -33.11 26.82 2.14
N GLY A 938 -34.26 26.29 2.57
CA GLY A 938 -34.44 25.59 3.85
C GLY A 938 -34.68 26.50 5.06
N ASP A 939 -34.72 27.83 4.87
CA ASP A 939 -35.05 28.79 5.93
C ASP A 939 -36.56 29.09 5.90
N ILE A 940 -37.29 28.73 6.97
CA ILE A 940 -38.72 29.04 7.05
C ILE A 940 -38.99 30.55 7.08
N ASP A 941 -38.04 31.39 7.51
CA ASP A 941 -38.22 32.84 7.62
C ASP A 941 -37.81 33.63 6.37
N SER A 942 -37.32 32.97 5.32
CA SER A 942 -36.76 33.62 4.12
C SER A 942 -37.66 34.70 3.51
N LEU A 943 -38.94 34.39 3.19
CA LEU A 943 -39.90 35.36 2.65
C LEU A 943 -40.27 36.47 3.65
N TRP A 944 -40.30 36.19 4.95
CA TRP A 944 -40.65 37.16 6.00
C TRP A 944 -39.51 38.15 6.27
N ASN A 945 -38.27 37.67 6.19
CA ASN A 945 -37.07 38.51 6.22
C ASN A 945 -36.93 39.31 4.92
N GLN A 946 -37.33 38.75 3.77
CA GLN A 946 -37.42 39.49 2.50
C GLN A 946 -38.43 40.63 2.60
N ALA A 947 -39.64 40.39 3.13
CA ALA A 947 -40.72 41.38 3.23
C ALA A 947 -40.34 42.65 4.03
N GLN A 948 -39.42 42.53 4.98
CA GLN A 948 -38.86 43.64 5.76
C GLN A 948 -37.77 44.43 5.02
N GLY A 949 -37.17 43.83 3.96
CA GLY A 949 -36.11 44.41 3.14
C GLY A 949 -36.59 44.94 1.77
N SER A 950 -37.76 44.49 1.29
CA SER A 950 -38.42 45.05 0.11
C SER A 950 -38.85 46.52 0.34
N GLY A 951 -38.96 47.26 -0.76
CA GLY A 951 -39.73 48.51 -0.77
C GLY A 951 -41.22 48.21 -0.98
N THR A 952 -41.96 49.16 -1.56
CA THR A 952 -43.31 48.89 -2.09
C THR A 952 -43.25 47.77 -3.15
N GLY A 953 -43.86 46.64 -2.84
CA GLY A 953 -43.92 45.44 -3.66
C GLY A 953 -44.20 44.22 -2.79
N ASP A 954 -44.02 43.04 -3.36
CA ASP A 954 -44.21 41.76 -2.68
C ASP A 954 -42.84 41.07 -2.45
N PRO A 955 -42.67 40.22 -1.43
CA PRO A 955 -43.67 39.82 -0.43
C PRO A 955 -43.96 40.92 0.59
N ASN A 956 -45.17 40.91 1.14
CA ASN A 956 -45.66 41.87 2.14
C ASN A 956 -46.74 41.32 3.09
N PHE A 957 -47.19 40.06 2.90
CA PHE A 957 -48.09 39.34 3.82
C PHE A 957 -49.43 40.05 4.12
N ASN A 958 -49.93 40.89 3.20
CA ASN A 958 -51.27 41.49 3.30
C ASN A 958 -52.34 40.80 2.43
N ASP A 959 -51.94 39.85 1.56
CA ASP A 959 -52.81 39.20 0.57
C ASP A 959 -54.08 38.61 1.18
N LEU A 960 -53.95 37.98 2.35
CA LEU A 960 -55.05 37.52 3.18
C LEU A 960 -54.63 37.59 4.66
N ILE A 961 -55.47 38.21 5.49
CA ILE A 961 -55.28 38.30 6.95
C ILE A 961 -56.53 37.75 7.64
N VAL A 962 -56.34 36.77 8.52
CA VAL A 962 -57.42 36.05 9.21
C VAL A 962 -57.15 36.06 10.71
N HIS A 963 -58.15 36.47 11.48
CA HIS A 963 -58.15 36.35 12.94
C HIS A 963 -58.82 35.03 13.36
N VAL A 964 -58.28 34.39 14.38
CA VAL A 964 -58.81 33.16 14.98
C VAL A 964 -58.81 33.31 16.50
N GLU A 965 -60.00 33.49 17.07
CA GLU A 965 -60.23 33.40 18.52
C GLU A 965 -60.61 31.94 18.84
N VAL A 966 -59.93 31.32 19.79
CA VAL A 966 -60.25 29.96 20.27
C VAL A 966 -60.89 30.07 21.65
N GLU A 967 -62.15 29.70 21.80
CA GLU A 967 -62.75 29.58 23.14
C GLU A 967 -62.25 28.27 23.79
N ARG A 968 -61.02 28.33 24.36
CA ARG A 968 -60.20 27.35 25.11
C ARG A 968 -59.04 26.64 24.37
N ALA A 969 -57.81 26.92 24.81
CA ALA A 969 -56.55 26.16 24.66
C ALA A 969 -55.46 26.84 25.54
N ASN A 970 -54.34 26.17 25.90
CA ASN A 970 -53.40 26.63 26.94
C ASN A 970 -51.91 26.28 26.65
N VAL A 971 -51.14 27.10 25.91
CA VAL A 971 -49.76 26.77 25.40
C VAL A 971 -48.91 28.03 24.97
N ASP A 972 -47.59 28.13 25.30
CA ASP A 972 -46.57 29.23 25.04
C ASP A 972 -45.40 28.72 24.10
N PRO A 973 -44.47 29.48 23.43
CA PRO A 973 -43.51 28.91 22.41
C PRO A 973 -41.94 29.18 22.44
N SER A 974 -41.03 28.25 22.86
CA SER A 974 -39.54 28.37 22.83
C SER A 974 -38.56 27.14 23.13
N THR A 975 -37.53 26.88 22.28
CA THR A 975 -36.26 26.04 22.52
C THR A 975 -36.40 24.48 22.54
N PRO A 976 -35.41 23.59 22.89
CA PRO A 976 -33.94 23.67 23.13
C PRO A 976 -33.08 22.98 22.01
N SER A 977 -31.88 22.41 22.31
CA SER A 977 -30.85 22.07 21.30
C SER A 977 -29.89 20.90 21.63
N ILE A 978 -29.64 20.01 20.66
CA ILE A 978 -28.80 18.79 20.77
C ILE A 978 -27.38 18.99 21.33
N THR A 979 -26.94 18.11 22.25
CA THR A 979 -25.53 17.75 22.50
C THR A 979 -25.28 16.23 22.55
N ILE A 980 -24.13 15.75 22.03
CA ILE A 980 -23.74 14.31 22.03
C ILE A 980 -22.40 14.11 22.76
N MET A 981 -22.30 13.06 23.57
CA MET A 981 -21.02 12.50 24.09
C MET A 981 -21.01 10.95 24.02
N PRO A 982 -19.83 10.29 24.12
CA PRO A 982 -19.66 8.91 23.65
C PRO A 982 -19.94 7.84 24.72
N GLY A 983 -20.43 6.68 24.29
CA GLY A 983 -20.77 5.55 25.15
C GLY A 983 -19.57 4.83 25.79
N GLY A 984 -19.82 4.22 26.94
CA GLY A 984 -18.96 3.25 27.62
C GLY A 984 -19.44 1.82 27.44
N GLY A 985 -18.73 0.86 28.04
CA GLY A 985 -19.08 -0.55 27.99
C GLY A 985 -17.89 -1.44 28.39
N ASN A 986 -17.61 -1.51 29.69
CA ASN A 986 -16.65 -2.47 30.25
C ASN A 986 -17.43 -3.63 30.86
N LEU A 987 -17.15 -4.85 30.37
CA LEU A 987 -17.51 -6.06 31.10
C LEU A 987 -16.71 -6.12 32.40
N THR A 988 -17.32 -6.58 33.49
CA THR A 988 -16.61 -6.95 34.73
C THR A 988 -15.85 -8.25 34.49
N ASP A 989 -14.65 -8.13 33.93
CA ASP A 989 -13.78 -9.26 33.56
C ASP A 989 -13.24 -9.93 34.84
N VAL A 990 -13.96 -10.96 35.30
CA VAL A 990 -13.59 -11.78 36.46
C VAL A 990 -12.82 -13.01 36.01
N GLY A 991 -11.68 -13.28 36.63
CA GLY A 991 -10.74 -14.26 36.12
C GLY A 991 -9.81 -14.80 37.19
N THR A 992 -9.45 -16.07 37.06
CA THR A 992 -8.26 -16.64 37.68
C THR A 992 -7.03 -15.78 37.33
N GLY A 993 -6.13 -15.57 38.30
CA GLY A 993 -4.99 -14.67 38.18
C GLY A 993 -4.13 -14.98 36.96
N ASN A 994 -4.01 -13.99 36.08
CA ASN A 994 -3.26 -14.14 34.85
C ASN A 994 -1.77 -14.16 35.18
N GLY A 995 -1.19 -15.35 35.20
CA GLY A 995 0.26 -15.50 35.18
C GLY A 995 0.81 -15.02 33.83
N SER A 996 1.25 -13.76 33.75
CA SER A 996 2.55 -13.56 33.10
C SER A 996 3.53 -14.33 33.96
N LYS A 997 4.04 -15.42 33.39
CA LYS A 997 4.63 -16.52 34.12
C LYS A 997 5.92 -16.05 34.82
N THR A 998 5.82 -15.75 36.11
CA THR A 998 6.94 -15.47 37.03
C THR A 998 7.65 -16.80 37.31
N GLY A 999 8.46 -17.18 36.32
CA GLY A 999 8.82 -18.57 36.06
C GLY A 999 7.90 -19.16 35.00
N ASP A 1000 8.33 -19.11 33.74
CA ASP A 1000 7.74 -19.90 32.67
C ASP A 1000 7.97 -21.39 32.98
N ARG A 1001 6.96 -22.06 33.58
CA ARG A 1001 6.81 -23.49 33.25
C ARG A 1001 6.25 -23.53 31.82
N PRO A 1002 6.90 -24.25 30.90
CA PRO A 1002 6.26 -24.52 29.62
C PRO A 1002 4.98 -25.32 29.83
N ASP A 1003 4.03 -25.04 28.96
CA ASP A 1003 2.87 -25.88 28.70
C ASP A 1003 3.33 -27.31 28.37
N GLU A 1004 2.63 -28.33 28.92
CA GLU A 1004 2.98 -29.78 28.90
C GLU A 1004 4.39 -30.10 28.37
N VAL A 1005 5.39 -30.14 29.27
CA VAL A 1005 6.84 -30.14 28.94
C VAL A 1005 7.35 -31.40 28.19
N ASP A 1006 6.88 -31.55 26.97
CA ASP A 1006 7.60 -32.10 25.83
C ASP A 1006 8.44 -30.94 25.25
N PRO A 1007 9.78 -31.04 25.15
CA PRO A 1007 10.61 -30.03 24.50
C PRO A 1007 10.36 -29.92 22.98
N SER A 1008 9.44 -30.74 22.45
CA SER A 1008 8.71 -30.59 21.19
C SER A 1008 9.62 -30.37 19.99
N LEU A 1009 10.52 -31.33 19.80
CA LEU A 1009 11.56 -31.33 18.78
C LEU A 1009 10.97 -31.57 17.38
N GLU A 1010 10.29 -30.55 16.83
CA GLU A 1010 9.92 -30.51 15.41
C GLU A 1010 11.19 -30.33 14.56
N GLY A 1011 11.42 -31.25 13.62
CA GLY A 1011 12.58 -31.24 12.73
C GLY A 1011 12.24 -30.95 11.26
N ASP A 1012 13.26 -30.55 10.52
CA ASP A 1012 13.26 -30.43 9.05
C ASP A 1012 14.67 -30.70 8.50
N ALA A 1013 14.77 -31.20 7.27
CA ALA A 1013 16.00 -31.76 6.70
C ALA A 1013 16.17 -31.40 5.21
N ASP A 1014 17.37 -30.94 4.82
CA ASP A 1014 17.69 -30.54 3.45
C ASP A 1014 18.51 -31.61 2.70
N GLU A 1015 17.99 -32.11 1.58
CA GLU A 1015 18.59 -33.20 0.78
C GLU A 1015 19.81 -32.71 -0.03
N GLY A 1016 21.01 -33.12 0.37
CA GLY A 1016 22.26 -32.77 -0.31
C GLY A 1016 22.58 -33.64 -1.52
N ALA A 1017 23.02 -33.01 -2.62
CA ALA A 1017 23.61 -33.68 -3.78
C ALA A 1017 25.15 -33.84 -3.65
N GLY A 1018 25.72 -34.88 -4.27
CA GLY A 1018 27.15 -35.18 -4.17
C GLY A 1018 28.05 -34.28 -5.03
N PRO A 1019 29.37 -34.19 -4.73
CA PRO A 1019 30.32 -33.43 -5.52
C PRO A 1019 30.63 -34.11 -6.86
N ASP A 1020 30.56 -33.38 -7.98
CA ASP A 1020 30.91 -33.90 -9.32
C ASP A 1020 32.43 -34.09 -9.45
N VAL A 1021 32.92 -35.32 -9.21
CA VAL A 1021 34.35 -35.64 -9.18
C VAL A 1021 34.87 -36.18 -10.52
N GLY A 1022 35.29 -35.23 -11.35
CA GLY A 1022 35.81 -35.44 -12.70
C GLY A 1022 37.12 -36.22 -12.77
N THR A 1023 37.45 -36.77 -13.95
CA THR A 1023 38.67 -37.59 -14.11
C THR A 1023 39.97 -36.80 -14.16
N GLY A 1024 39.91 -35.47 -14.05
CA GLY A 1024 40.77 -34.60 -14.83
C GLY A 1024 40.52 -34.91 -16.31
N THR A 1025 39.38 -34.48 -16.87
CA THR A 1025 39.13 -34.67 -18.30
C THR A 1025 39.99 -33.70 -19.08
N SER A 1026 41.23 -34.11 -19.36
CA SER A 1026 42.01 -33.50 -20.43
C SER A 1026 41.18 -33.57 -21.70
N ASP A 1027 40.68 -32.43 -22.15
CA ASP A 1027 40.42 -32.27 -23.57
C ASP A 1027 41.75 -32.40 -24.33
N ASN A 1028 41.74 -32.38 -25.65
CA ASN A 1028 42.89 -32.83 -26.43
C ASN A 1028 44.11 -31.88 -26.41
N ASP A 1029 44.14 -30.88 -25.52
CA ASP A 1029 45.25 -29.95 -25.33
C ASP A 1029 46.14 -30.37 -24.13
N VAL A 1030 47.26 -31.01 -24.46
CA VAL A 1030 48.24 -31.55 -23.52
C VAL A 1030 49.37 -30.54 -23.36
N THR A 1031 49.31 -29.68 -22.33
CA THR A 1031 50.32 -28.60 -22.19
C THR A 1031 50.91 -28.35 -20.79
N GLY A 1032 50.85 -29.34 -19.90
CA GLY A 1032 51.39 -29.34 -18.53
C GLY A 1032 52.52 -28.37 -18.15
N GLY A 1033 52.20 -27.18 -17.65
CA GLY A 1033 52.97 -26.54 -16.58
C GLY A 1033 54.38 -26.06 -16.93
N MET A 1034 54.74 -25.94 -18.21
CA MET A 1034 55.98 -25.27 -18.61
C MET A 1034 55.75 -23.78 -18.86
N THR A 1035 56.31 -22.94 -17.98
CA THR A 1035 56.54 -21.50 -18.17
C THR A 1035 57.73 -21.27 -19.12
N GLY A 1036 57.64 -21.82 -20.34
CA GLY A 1036 58.58 -21.55 -21.41
C GLY A 1036 58.18 -20.28 -22.16
N GLU A 1037 59.16 -19.41 -22.44
CA GLU A 1037 59.00 -18.12 -23.14
C GLU A 1037 58.16 -18.27 -24.42
N THR A 1038 56.87 -17.93 -24.36
CA THR A 1038 55.92 -17.97 -25.50
C THR A 1038 56.21 -16.85 -26.50
N GLY A 1039 56.72 -15.73 -26.00
CA GLY A 1039 56.92 -14.44 -26.68
C GLY A 1039 55.64 -13.61 -26.83
N VAL A 1040 54.51 -14.08 -26.28
CA VAL A 1040 53.22 -13.39 -26.24
C VAL A 1040 52.60 -13.62 -24.88
N ASP A 1041 52.10 -12.55 -24.28
CA ASP A 1041 51.22 -12.56 -23.11
C ASP A 1041 49.83 -12.14 -23.62
N VAL A 1042 48.79 -12.92 -23.32
CA VAL A 1042 47.47 -12.74 -23.93
C VAL A 1042 46.38 -12.78 -22.87
N ASP A 1043 45.53 -11.76 -22.95
CA ASP A 1043 44.29 -11.59 -22.22
C ASP A 1043 43.18 -11.46 -23.27
N ALA A 1044 42.24 -12.40 -23.30
CA ALA A 1044 41.21 -12.45 -24.33
C ALA A 1044 39.83 -12.43 -23.67
N ASP A 1045 39.10 -11.32 -23.82
CA ASP A 1045 37.78 -11.12 -23.24
C ASP A 1045 36.69 -11.45 -24.26
N HIS A 1046 35.93 -12.53 -24.06
CA HIS A 1046 34.80 -12.87 -24.92
C HIS A 1046 33.49 -12.36 -24.32
N ILE A 1047 32.91 -11.30 -24.89
CA ILE A 1047 31.71 -10.63 -24.36
C ILE A 1047 30.49 -10.90 -25.24
N VAL A 1048 29.46 -11.50 -24.66
CA VAL A 1048 28.17 -11.77 -25.32
C VAL A 1048 27.17 -10.66 -24.98
N ILE A 1049 26.48 -10.14 -25.99
CA ILE A 1049 25.50 -9.05 -25.87
C ILE A 1049 24.11 -9.56 -26.33
N GLY A 1050 23.06 -9.34 -25.53
CA GLY A 1050 21.70 -9.85 -25.79
C GLY A 1050 20.65 -9.43 -24.78
#